data_AF-K9Y9N8-F1
#
_entry.id   AF-K9Y9N8-F1
#
_cell.length_a   1.000
_cell.length_b   1.000
_cell.length_c   1.000
_cell.angle_alpha   90.00
_cell.angle_beta   90.00
_cell.angle_gamma   90.00
#
_symmetry.space_group_name_H-M   'P 1'
#
loop_
_entity.id
_entity.type
_entity.pdbx_description
1 polymer ?
#
loop_
_entity_poly.entity_id
_entity_poly.type
_entity_poly.pdbx_seq_one_letter_code
_entity_poly.pdbx_strand_id
1 'polypeptide(L)'
;MTRLFNLESYPNCCQDAYLFEKSIKDLSPEENSLPLNYKRFLENHQHYPYLPQPLFVDELPDSLTFNPHPPSPQHLGEEVTDGEDKQLFIIPDTIDLMTLSSRGIFGFNESYLYRSAYLYWNYVSQLPQLGENQRLVLIDLDSFHPQQLLPLRLESHSNSSYPIPILDQQSNFQLKISEEVKSNYDRIIESLSHYFLETHFPQRVGNPSAIAHLSHYLKKQAFLQQLSSVNSSPRQILLEINTGENLIYKTITVSPDEIRNIITETVNLSALERLSNHHRDHIFVIVSHWNNFLSRENSNLVYINPDESQFGKVLAEKATNEFPLFGIALDRIQYQVRIKNEAKWIQLTNSDNNISYEGNPQTLQGIIPETQQKEFFISQTQPNHLPIQVNGKNYLIDGKPQDYVIEVKNPQGEENIKITFEFQITPGKTPKLNVNCLDSSYKITSYLDQRLRQTIYYYYLPSEKILDHREDKSTSQINDLKKDSRFQEFYNKTSNILSQNRADLSATKLNPISQQMGKGKNNNLELFQYINPNSDGDFITKINRLVLDKVNLIIETTKSDLEEIHQKYSQKITNKQRRQLNSFTKDIVAKIKYIGKLYQFSKHFDLTDFFLQENIINSQKITQNNLHDEYLQFLARTATKMEYQKQYFSLFNEYYQLINSQYLWGYGRILLWYYNFKQPNLNIINYRDHFISISNFIMDRNNTLNEQYLQNAFLALIYLLTFSEHDSNFFTENSEERKIAQKLVSHYQSENIILRQVPIDKSLNEIFSDLITGKATEKEIIKLVELA
;
A
#
# COMPACT_ATOMS: atom_id res chain seq x y z
N MET A 1 -38.50 8.63 8.12
CA MET A 1 -38.41 8.32 6.68
C MET A 1 -37.00 7.86 6.45
N THR A 2 -36.78 6.83 5.64
CA THR A 2 -35.42 6.41 5.33
C THR A 2 -34.67 7.51 4.61
N ARG A 3 -33.47 7.81 5.09
CA ARG A 3 -32.56 8.77 4.44
C ARG A 3 -31.44 8.04 3.72
N LEU A 4 -31.36 8.26 2.42
CA LEU A 4 -30.41 7.61 1.53
C LEU A 4 -29.16 8.48 1.33
N PHE A 5 -28.00 7.86 1.52
CA PHE A 5 -26.70 8.46 1.29
C PHE A 5 -25.92 7.65 0.26
N ASN A 6 -25.71 8.21 -0.93
CA ASN A 6 -24.93 7.54 -1.96
C ASN A 6 -23.43 7.82 -1.80
N LEU A 7 -22.70 6.93 -1.13
CA LEU A 7 -21.27 7.12 -0.89
C LEU A 7 -20.41 6.93 -2.15
N GLU A 8 -20.97 6.35 -3.21
CA GLU A 8 -20.32 6.17 -4.50
C GLU A 8 -20.52 7.35 -5.47
N SER A 9 -21.46 8.26 -5.18
CA SER A 9 -21.75 9.41 -6.04
C SER A 9 -20.66 10.46 -5.95
N TYR A 10 -19.88 10.60 -7.03
CA TYR A 10 -18.87 11.65 -7.15
C TYR A 10 -19.51 13.06 -7.17
N PRO A 11 -20.60 13.32 -7.91
CA PRO A 11 -21.29 14.62 -7.89
C PRO A 11 -21.78 15.01 -6.50
N ASN A 12 -22.40 14.08 -5.75
CA ASN A 12 -22.89 14.38 -4.40
C ASN A 12 -21.71 14.75 -3.49
N CYS A 13 -20.61 13.99 -3.54
CA CYS A 13 -19.43 14.31 -2.76
C CYS A 13 -18.83 15.68 -3.15
N CYS A 14 -18.81 16.03 -4.44
CA CYS A 14 -18.37 17.36 -4.88
C CYS A 14 -19.26 18.47 -4.33
N GLN A 15 -20.58 18.33 -4.48
CA GLN A 15 -21.56 19.30 -3.99
C GLN A 15 -21.39 19.50 -2.48
N ASP A 16 -21.42 18.41 -1.73
CA ASP A 16 -21.27 18.43 -0.28
C ASP A 16 -19.95 19.05 0.17
N ALA A 17 -18.83 18.65 -0.46
CA ALA A 17 -17.52 19.21 -0.14
C ALA A 17 -17.50 20.72 -0.32
N TYR A 18 -18.04 21.22 -1.44
CA TYR A 18 -18.02 22.65 -1.74
C TYR A 18 -19.06 23.48 -0.99
N LEU A 19 -20.20 22.88 -0.61
CA LEU A 19 -21.18 23.53 0.27
C LEU A 19 -20.60 23.78 1.66
N PHE A 20 -19.76 22.88 2.16
CA PHE A 20 -19.16 22.95 3.50
C PHE A 20 -17.67 23.32 3.50
N GLU A 21 -17.17 23.88 2.40
CA GLU A 21 -15.78 24.35 2.23
C GLU A 21 -14.72 23.30 2.60
N LYS A 22 -14.97 22.04 2.25
CA LYS A 22 -14.04 20.92 2.42
C LYS A 22 -13.30 20.60 1.13
N SER A 23 -12.12 20.01 1.28
CA SER A 23 -11.35 19.47 0.17
C SER A 23 -11.95 18.14 -0.31
N ILE A 24 -12.28 18.04 -1.60
CA ILE A 24 -12.73 16.77 -2.21
C ILE A 24 -11.70 15.67 -2.01
N LYS A 25 -10.41 15.99 -2.05
CA LYS A 25 -9.33 14.98 -1.88
C LYS A 25 -9.37 14.32 -0.51
N ASP A 26 -9.88 15.02 0.51
CA ASP A 26 -9.94 14.52 1.87
C ASP A 26 -11.12 13.54 2.04
N LEU A 27 -12.17 13.72 1.23
CA LEU A 27 -13.38 12.89 1.22
C LEU A 27 -13.31 11.75 0.19
N SER A 28 -12.44 11.87 -0.82
CA SER A 28 -12.30 10.90 -1.89
C SER A 28 -11.80 9.54 -1.36
N PRO A 29 -12.43 8.42 -1.72
CA PRO A 29 -11.96 7.09 -1.37
C PRO A 29 -10.67 6.72 -2.11
N GLU A 30 -9.84 5.89 -1.47
CA GLU A 30 -8.81 5.13 -2.19
C GLU A 30 -9.47 4.09 -3.11
N GLU A 31 -8.77 3.70 -4.18
CA GLU A 31 -9.29 2.71 -5.12
C GLU A 31 -9.58 1.37 -4.41
N ASN A 32 -10.80 0.86 -4.59
CA ASN A 32 -11.30 -0.39 -3.97
C ASN A 32 -11.43 -0.34 -2.45
N SER A 33 -11.54 0.86 -1.89
CA SER A 33 -11.76 1.07 -0.47
C SER A 33 -13.17 1.58 -0.22
N LEU A 34 -13.67 1.33 0.99
CA LEU A 34 -14.93 1.92 1.42
C LEU A 34 -14.71 3.43 1.67
N PRO A 35 -15.60 4.33 1.20
CA PRO A 35 -15.54 5.79 1.38
C PRO A 35 -15.83 6.26 2.81
N LEU A 36 -14.99 5.82 3.76
CA LEU A 36 -15.13 6.08 5.19
C LEU A 36 -15.04 7.57 5.55
N ASN A 37 -14.19 8.33 4.87
CA ASN A 37 -14.06 9.77 5.12
C ASN A 37 -15.31 10.54 4.70
N TYR A 38 -15.90 10.17 3.55
CA TYR A 38 -17.15 10.76 3.12
C TYR A 38 -18.33 10.36 4.03
N LYS A 39 -18.41 9.09 4.46
CA LYS A 39 -19.39 8.67 5.48
C LYS A 39 -19.26 9.49 6.78
N ARG A 40 -18.05 9.62 7.32
CA ARG A 40 -17.80 10.46 8.52
C ARG A 40 -18.16 11.92 8.31
N PHE A 41 -17.91 12.44 7.12
CA PHE A 41 -18.34 13.80 6.78
C PHE A 41 -19.86 13.92 6.85
N LEU A 42 -20.59 12.99 6.22
CA LEU A 42 -22.06 12.96 6.24
C LEU A 42 -22.61 12.81 7.66
N GLU A 43 -22.05 11.91 8.47
CA GLU A 43 -22.45 11.73 9.88
C GLU A 43 -22.36 13.05 10.68
N ASN A 44 -21.31 13.84 10.43
CA ASN A 44 -21.07 15.11 11.11
C ASN A 44 -21.99 16.25 10.62
N HIS A 45 -22.52 16.17 9.39
CA HIS A 45 -23.23 17.29 8.76
C HIS A 45 -24.67 16.96 8.35
N GLN A 46 -25.14 15.70 8.45
CA GLN A 46 -26.46 15.27 8.00
C GLN A 46 -27.63 15.99 8.68
N HIS A 47 -27.45 16.42 9.93
CA HIS A 47 -28.45 17.17 10.68
C HIS A 47 -28.27 18.70 10.54
N TYR A 48 -27.24 19.15 9.82
CA TYR A 48 -27.02 20.56 9.59
C TYR A 48 -28.02 21.07 8.56
N PRO A 49 -28.85 22.07 8.90
CA PRO A 49 -29.79 22.64 7.94
C PRO A 49 -29.02 23.42 6.88
N TYR A 50 -29.26 23.13 5.60
CA TYR A 50 -28.74 23.93 4.48
C TYR A 50 -29.85 24.19 3.46
N LEU A 51 -29.58 25.13 2.56
CA LEU A 51 -30.42 25.42 1.39
C LEU A 51 -29.48 25.63 0.20
N PRO A 52 -29.60 24.84 -0.88
CA PRO A 52 -28.84 25.07 -2.09
C PRO A 52 -29.29 26.39 -2.72
N GLN A 53 -28.36 27.07 -3.41
CA GLN A 53 -28.73 28.24 -4.18
C GLN A 53 -29.36 27.79 -5.50
N PRO A 54 -30.50 28.35 -5.92
CA PRO A 54 -31.09 28.03 -7.21
C PRO A 54 -30.15 28.51 -8.32
N LEU A 55 -29.84 27.60 -9.25
CA LEU A 55 -28.98 27.90 -10.39
C LEU A 55 -29.81 28.44 -11.57
N PHE A 56 -31.00 27.88 -11.78
CA PHE A 56 -31.92 28.33 -12.83
C PHE A 56 -32.70 29.56 -12.37
N VAL A 57 -32.85 30.52 -13.27
CA VAL A 57 -33.47 31.81 -12.95
C VAL A 57 -34.96 31.66 -12.66
N ASP A 58 -35.64 30.72 -13.29
CA ASP A 58 -37.06 30.44 -13.08
C ASP A 58 -37.35 29.72 -11.74
N GLU A 59 -36.32 29.24 -11.04
CA GLU A 59 -36.43 28.75 -9.66
C GLU A 59 -36.21 29.85 -8.63
N LEU A 60 -35.71 31.02 -9.04
CA LEU A 60 -35.61 32.18 -8.16
C LEU A 60 -37.00 32.80 -7.97
N PRO A 61 -37.34 33.24 -6.75
CA PRO A 61 -38.60 33.94 -6.52
C PRO A 61 -38.61 35.30 -7.23
N ASP A 62 -39.65 35.55 -8.04
CA ASP A 62 -39.87 36.82 -8.74
C ASP A 62 -40.06 38.02 -7.78
N SER A 63 -40.43 37.75 -6.52
CA SER A 63 -40.53 38.76 -5.47
C SER A 63 -40.19 38.16 -4.11
N LEU A 64 -39.50 38.96 -3.27
CA LEU A 64 -39.23 38.60 -1.89
C LEU A 64 -40.51 38.77 -1.07
N THR A 65 -41.23 37.68 -0.84
CA THR A 65 -42.38 37.65 0.07
C THR A 65 -41.94 37.19 1.45
N PHE A 66 -42.37 37.89 2.50
CA PHE A 66 -42.15 37.43 3.87
C PHE A 66 -42.94 36.13 4.09
N ASN A 67 -42.23 35.02 4.27
CA ASN A 67 -42.88 33.75 4.58
C ASN A 67 -43.23 33.76 6.08
N PRO A 68 -44.53 33.77 6.47
CA PRO A 68 -44.93 33.80 7.88
C PRO A 68 -44.55 32.51 8.62
N HIS A 69 -44.16 31.47 7.88
CA HIS A 69 -43.61 30.23 8.42
C HIS A 69 -42.16 30.07 7.95
N PRO A 70 -41.21 29.75 8.86
CA PRO A 70 -39.86 29.43 8.44
C PRO A 70 -39.91 28.24 7.46
N PRO A 71 -39.17 28.28 6.34
CA PRO A 71 -39.11 27.16 5.42
C PRO A 71 -38.61 25.91 6.16
N SER A 72 -39.12 24.74 5.78
CA SER A 72 -38.58 23.49 6.30
C SER A 72 -37.11 23.38 5.86
N PRO A 73 -36.17 23.22 6.79
CA PRO A 73 -34.76 23.13 6.44
C PRO A 73 -34.50 21.90 5.57
N GLN A 74 -33.71 22.07 4.50
CA GLN A 74 -33.18 20.92 3.76
C GLN A 74 -31.95 20.39 4.48
N HIS A 75 -31.68 19.10 4.26
CA HIS A 75 -30.64 18.36 4.96
C HIS A 75 -30.00 17.38 3.98
N LEU A 76 -28.83 16.83 4.33
CA LEU A 76 -28.07 16.01 3.40
C LEU A 76 -28.73 14.64 3.27
N GLY A 77 -28.65 14.06 2.08
CA GLY A 77 -29.25 12.78 1.75
C GLY A 77 -30.66 12.91 1.19
N GLU A 78 -31.07 11.92 0.40
CA GLU A 78 -32.40 11.85 -0.20
C GLU A 78 -33.38 11.20 0.77
N GLU A 79 -34.54 11.82 1.00
CA GLU A 79 -35.59 11.25 1.84
C GLU A 79 -36.52 10.37 1.01
N VAL A 80 -36.62 9.10 1.40
CA VAL A 80 -37.43 8.10 0.72
C VAL A 80 -38.59 7.67 1.59
N THR A 81 -39.79 7.65 1.02
CA THR A 81 -41.02 7.34 1.76
C THR A 81 -41.28 5.84 1.80
N ASP A 82 -40.84 5.18 2.87
CA ASP A 82 -41.07 3.75 3.13
C ASP A 82 -41.66 3.48 4.53
N GLY A 83 -41.86 4.52 5.33
CA GLY A 83 -42.37 4.43 6.70
C GLY A 83 -41.33 3.98 7.74
N GLU A 84 -40.08 3.71 7.33
CA GLU A 84 -39.00 3.40 8.26
C GLU A 84 -38.25 4.69 8.68
N ASP A 85 -37.50 4.62 9.78
CA ASP A 85 -36.61 5.69 10.24
C ASP A 85 -35.18 5.16 10.35
N LYS A 86 -34.58 4.93 9.17
CA LYS A 86 -33.24 4.34 9.02
C LYS A 86 -32.36 5.19 8.10
N GLN A 87 -31.06 4.96 8.19
CA GLN A 87 -30.10 5.47 7.22
C GLN A 87 -29.71 4.35 6.28
N LEU A 88 -29.75 4.62 4.97
CA LEU A 88 -29.38 3.65 3.94
C LEU A 88 -28.18 4.19 3.15
N PHE A 89 -27.05 3.49 3.23
CA PHE A 89 -25.83 3.86 2.52
C PHE A 89 -25.64 3.04 1.25
N ILE A 90 -25.44 3.71 0.11
CA ILE A 90 -25.03 3.03 -1.12
C ILE A 90 -23.52 2.86 -1.13
N ILE A 91 -23.06 1.63 -1.32
CA ILE A 91 -21.63 1.26 -1.22
C ILE A 91 -21.10 0.64 -2.51
N PRO A 92 -19.76 0.70 -2.74
CA PRO A 92 -19.16 0.07 -3.92
C PRO A 92 -19.35 -1.45 -3.98
N ASP A 93 -19.56 -1.98 -5.19
CA ASP A 93 -19.71 -3.42 -5.45
C ASP A 93 -18.43 -4.23 -5.16
N THR A 94 -17.28 -3.55 -5.09
CA THR A 94 -15.95 -4.12 -4.89
C THR A 94 -15.67 -4.49 -3.43
N ILE A 95 -16.51 -4.02 -2.50
CA ILE A 95 -16.38 -4.36 -1.09
C ILE A 95 -16.98 -5.74 -0.86
N ASP A 96 -16.16 -6.69 -0.43
CA ASP A 96 -16.63 -8.02 -0.10
C ASP A 96 -17.46 -8.03 1.19
N LEU A 97 -18.30 -9.06 1.31
CA LEU A 97 -19.22 -9.23 2.43
C LEU A 97 -18.54 -9.21 3.80
N MET A 98 -17.33 -9.77 3.85
CA MET A 98 -16.58 -9.99 5.07
C MET A 98 -15.90 -8.71 5.53
N THR A 99 -15.43 -7.87 4.61
CA THR A 99 -14.94 -6.51 4.88
C THR A 99 -16.02 -5.61 5.50
N LEU A 100 -17.28 -5.75 5.09
CA LEU A 100 -18.39 -5.03 5.72
C LEU A 100 -18.64 -5.53 7.15
N SER A 101 -18.55 -6.84 7.36
CA SER A 101 -18.80 -7.45 8.67
C SER A 101 -17.72 -7.16 9.72
N SER A 102 -16.46 -7.01 9.31
CA SER A 102 -15.31 -6.94 10.22
C SER A 102 -15.03 -5.56 10.81
N ARG A 103 -15.66 -4.50 10.26
CA ARG A 103 -15.28 -3.11 10.55
C ARG A 103 -16.30 -2.31 11.37
N GLY A 104 -17.43 -2.91 11.77
CA GLY A 104 -18.46 -2.20 12.55
C GLY A 104 -18.90 -0.87 11.90
N ILE A 105 -18.90 -0.82 10.56
CA ILE A 105 -19.05 0.40 9.76
C ILE A 105 -20.41 1.04 9.99
N PHE A 106 -21.44 0.19 10.11
CA PHE A 106 -22.83 0.61 10.18
C PHE A 106 -23.34 0.49 11.62
N GLY A 107 -23.95 1.56 12.10
CA GLY A 107 -24.64 1.61 13.40
C GLY A 107 -25.95 0.82 13.42
N PHE A 108 -26.61 0.80 14.58
CA PHE A 108 -27.84 0.03 14.82
C PHE A 108 -29.03 0.40 13.90
N ASN A 109 -29.12 1.68 13.50
CA ASN A 109 -30.17 2.19 12.58
C ASN A 109 -29.65 2.42 11.15
N GLU A 110 -28.46 1.91 10.84
CA GLU A 110 -27.82 2.07 9.53
C GLU A 110 -27.88 0.75 8.75
N SER A 111 -28.16 0.87 7.46
CA SER A 111 -28.24 -0.22 6.51
C SER A 111 -27.43 0.14 5.26
N TYR A 112 -27.20 -0.83 4.39
CA TYR A 112 -26.45 -0.60 3.16
C TYR A 112 -27.05 -1.34 1.97
N LEU A 113 -26.78 -0.82 0.78
CA LEU A 113 -27.13 -1.45 -0.49
C LEU A 113 -25.95 -1.28 -1.46
N TYR A 114 -25.61 -2.34 -2.19
CA TYR A 114 -24.57 -2.26 -3.20
C TYR A 114 -25.01 -1.38 -4.38
N ARG A 115 -24.05 -0.63 -4.95
CA ARG A 115 -24.30 0.33 -6.03
C ARG A 115 -25.02 -0.29 -7.21
N SER A 116 -24.57 -1.43 -7.71
CA SER A 116 -25.21 -2.11 -8.84
C SER A 116 -26.66 -2.52 -8.53
N ALA A 117 -26.94 -3.01 -7.32
CA ALA A 117 -28.30 -3.35 -6.90
C ALA A 117 -29.18 -2.09 -6.76
N TYR A 118 -28.64 -1.01 -6.19
CA TYR A 118 -29.34 0.28 -6.13
C TYR A 118 -29.71 0.79 -7.52
N LEU A 119 -28.75 0.81 -8.44
CA LEU A 119 -28.99 1.24 -9.83
C LEU A 119 -29.98 0.35 -10.57
N TYR A 120 -29.93 -0.98 -10.34
CA TYR A 120 -30.92 -1.91 -10.87
C TYR A 120 -32.33 -1.52 -10.44
N TRP A 121 -32.55 -1.37 -9.13
CA TRP A 121 -33.88 -1.03 -8.60
C TRP A 121 -34.33 0.37 -8.98
N ASN A 122 -33.39 1.32 -9.07
CA ASN A 122 -33.71 2.69 -9.41
C ASN A 122 -34.32 2.81 -10.82
N TYR A 123 -33.95 1.91 -11.73
CA TYR A 123 -34.30 1.97 -13.15
C TYR A 123 -34.94 0.70 -13.69
N VAL A 124 -35.44 -0.19 -12.82
CA VAL A 124 -35.84 -1.56 -13.17
C VAL A 124 -36.83 -1.65 -14.34
N SER A 125 -37.76 -0.70 -14.46
CA SER A 125 -38.75 -0.66 -15.55
C SER A 125 -38.20 -0.24 -16.92
N GLN A 126 -37.02 0.40 -16.96
CA GLN A 126 -36.35 0.83 -18.19
C GLN A 126 -35.35 -0.23 -18.70
N LEU A 127 -35.05 -1.25 -17.88
CA LEU A 127 -34.08 -2.27 -18.23
C LEU A 127 -34.67 -3.27 -19.24
N PRO A 128 -33.86 -3.73 -20.20
CA PRO A 128 -34.30 -4.76 -21.15
C PRO A 128 -34.51 -6.10 -20.45
N GLN A 129 -35.40 -6.93 -21.01
CA GLN A 129 -35.52 -8.31 -20.58
C GLN A 129 -34.24 -9.09 -20.92
N LEU A 130 -33.67 -9.77 -19.92
CA LEU A 130 -32.47 -10.60 -20.09
C LEU A 130 -32.87 -12.01 -20.52
N GLY A 131 -32.11 -12.60 -21.46
CA GLY A 131 -32.15 -14.04 -21.70
C GLY A 131 -31.51 -14.84 -20.56
N GLU A 132 -31.77 -16.16 -20.51
CA GLU A 132 -31.35 -17.06 -19.41
C GLU A 132 -29.85 -17.01 -19.08
N ASN A 133 -28.99 -16.75 -20.07
CA ASN A 133 -27.53 -16.72 -19.91
C ASN A 133 -26.93 -15.30 -19.97
N GLN A 134 -27.75 -14.26 -20.14
CA GLN A 134 -27.25 -12.89 -20.22
C GLN A 134 -26.99 -12.32 -18.83
N ARG A 135 -25.97 -11.47 -18.74
CA ARG A 135 -25.61 -10.73 -17.52
C ARG A 135 -25.84 -9.25 -17.74
N LEU A 136 -26.31 -8.56 -16.71
CA LEU A 136 -26.52 -7.11 -16.75
C LEU A 136 -25.30 -6.40 -16.18
N VAL A 137 -24.83 -5.36 -16.85
CA VAL A 137 -23.69 -4.55 -16.39
C VAL A 137 -24.13 -3.08 -16.36
N LEU A 138 -24.15 -2.49 -15.15
CA LEU A 138 -24.53 -1.10 -14.93
C LEU A 138 -23.27 -0.22 -14.81
N ILE A 139 -23.05 0.64 -15.81
CA ILE A 139 -21.92 1.57 -15.87
C ILE A 139 -22.39 2.93 -15.38
N ASP A 140 -21.99 3.30 -14.17
CA ASP A 140 -22.28 4.62 -13.61
C ASP A 140 -21.13 5.59 -13.90
N LEU A 141 -21.35 6.52 -14.81
CA LEU A 141 -20.35 7.51 -15.22
C LEU A 141 -20.17 8.63 -14.18
N ASP A 142 -21.05 8.70 -13.19
CA ASP A 142 -21.02 9.67 -12.09
C ASP A 142 -20.47 9.05 -10.78
N SER A 143 -19.91 7.85 -10.85
CA SER A 143 -19.30 7.18 -9.69
C SER A 143 -17.80 7.48 -9.51
N PHE A 144 -17.27 7.31 -8.29
CA PHE A 144 -15.82 7.37 -8.04
C PHE A 144 -15.03 6.29 -8.79
N HIS A 145 -15.65 5.12 -8.99
CA HIS A 145 -15.00 3.93 -9.52
C HIS A 145 -15.81 3.33 -10.69
N PRO A 146 -15.90 4.03 -11.85
CA PRO A 146 -16.64 3.52 -13.01
C PRO A 146 -15.95 2.31 -13.66
N GLN A 147 -14.67 2.11 -13.35
CA GLN A 147 -13.76 1.19 -14.05
C GLN A 147 -13.77 -0.25 -13.52
N GLN A 148 -14.45 -0.52 -12.41
CA GLN A 148 -14.64 -1.88 -11.91
C GLN A 148 -16.13 -2.18 -11.87
N LEU A 149 -16.54 -3.04 -12.79
CA LEU A 149 -17.94 -3.40 -12.96
C LEU A 149 -18.15 -4.85 -12.55
N LEU A 150 -19.20 -5.06 -11.77
CA LEU A 150 -19.68 -6.39 -11.41
C LEU A 150 -20.90 -6.74 -12.26
N PRO A 151 -20.86 -7.79 -13.09
CA PRO A 151 -22.04 -8.26 -13.78
C PRO A 151 -23.08 -8.82 -12.79
N LEU A 152 -24.34 -8.47 -13.00
CA LEU A 152 -25.48 -8.97 -12.24
C LEU A 152 -26.11 -10.17 -12.95
N ARG A 153 -26.40 -11.22 -12.17
CA ARG A 153 -27.39 -12.24 -12.54
C ARG A 153 -28.74 -11.84 -11.97
N LEU A 154 -29.83 -12.12 -12.67
CA LEU A 154 -31.17 -11.87 -12.17
C LEU A 154 -31.86 -13.20 -11.83
N GLU A 155 -32.52 -13.27 -10.68
CA GLU A 155 -33.27 -14.45 -10.25
C GLU A 155 -34.68 -14.12 -9.82
N SER A 156 -35.65 -14.91 -10.28
CA SER A 156 -37.05 -14.73 -9.89
C SER A 156 -37.25 -15.02 -8.40
N HIS A 157 -38.07 -14.23 -7.72
CA HIS A 157 -38.42 -14.41 -6.32
C HIS A 157 -39.94 -14.33 -6.15
N SER A 158 -40.53 -15.21 -5.33
CA SER A 158 -41.99 -15.37 -5.23
C SER A 158 -42.73 -14.11 -4.79
N ASN A 159 -42.06 -13.26 -4.01
CA ASN A 159 -42.64 -12.08 -3.37
C ASN A 159 -42.29 -10.75 -4.05
N SER A 160 -41.59 -10.77 -5.19
CA SER A 160 -41.22 -9.55 -5.91
C SER A 160 -41.77 -9.58 -7.33
N SER A 161 -42.27 -8.43 -7.77
CA SER A 161 -42.74 -8.24 -9.16
C SER A 161 -41.59 -8.27 -10.17
N TYR A 162 -40.36 -8.04 -9.72
CA TYR A 162 -39.15 -8.05 -10.54
C TYR A 162 -38.13 -9.07 -10.00
N PRO A 163 -37.24 -9.60 -10.87
CA PRO A 163 -36.14 -10.44 -10.43
C PRO A 163 -35.21 -9.75 -9.42
N ILE A 164 -34.64 -10.52 -8.51
CA ILE A 164 -33.66 -10.02 -7.53
C ILE A 164 -32.27 -9.99 -8.20
N PRO A 165 -31.52 -8.87 -8.09
CA PRO A 165 -30.16 -8.80 -8.58
C PRO A 165 -29.21 -9.61 -7.68
N ILE A 166 -28.45 -10.51 -8.29
CA ILE A 166 -27.44 -11.35 -7.67
C ILE A 166 -26.06 -10.82 -8.05
N LEU A 167 -25.29 -10.39 -7.05
CA LEU A 167 -23.92 -9.95 -7.18
C LEU A 167 -22.98 -11.17 -7.21
N ASP A 168 -22.22 -11.33 -8.30
CA ASP A 168 -21.23 -12.40 -8.44
C ASP A 168 -19.80 -11.92 -8.17
N GLN A 169 -19.49 -11.71 -6.88
CA GLN A 169 -18.15 -11.36 -6.42
C GLN A 169 -17.13 -12.52 -6.56
N GLN A 170 -17.56 -13.73 -6.95
CA GLN A 170 -16.69 -14.92 -7.06
C GLN A 170 -15.87 -14.94 -8.35
N SER A 171 -16.36 -14.28 -9.39
CA SER A 171 -15.65 -14.21 -10.67
C SER A 171 -14.49 -13.22 -10.56
N ASN A 172 -13.26 -13.65 -10.85
CA ASN A 172 -12.12 -12.75 -11.11
C ASN A 172 -12.37 -11.86 -12.36
N PHE A 173 -13.56 -11.94 -12.94
CA PHE A 173 -13.99 -11.24 -14.13
C PHE A 173 -14.50 -9.85 -13.73
N GLN A 174 -13.55 -8.98 -13.44
CA GLN A 174 -13.81 -7.55 -13.38
C GLN A 174 -13.66 -6.98 -14.79
N LEU A 175 -14.76 -6.47 -15.33
CA LEU A 175 -14.70 -5.72 -16.59
C LEU A 175 -13.99 -4.39 -16.27
N LYS A 176 -12.78 -4.24 -16.82
CA LYS A 176 -11.99 -3.02 -16.69
C LYS A 176 -12.34 -2.05 -17.79
N ILE A 177 -12.85 -0.88 -17.43
CA ILE A 177 -12.97 0.23 -18.36
C ILE A 177 -11.61 0.94 -18.45
N SER A 178 -11.26 1.45 -19.63
CA SER A 178 -10.04 2.24 -19.84
C SER A 178 -10.00 3.47 -18.94
N GLU A 179 -8.82 3.85 -18.45
CA GLU A 179 -8.59 5.09 -17.69
C GLU A 179 -9.07 6.35 -18.42
N GLU A 180 -9.21 6.32 -19.75
CA GLU A 180 -9.75 7.42 -20.55
C GLU A 180 -11.18 7.82 -20.15
N VAL A 181 -11.95 6.91 -19.54
CA VAL A 181 -13.31 7.14 -19.00
C VAL A 181 -13.26 7.72 -17.57
N LYS A 182 -12.10 7.70 -16.92
CA LYS A 182 -11.88 8.35 -15.63
C LYS A 182 -11.91 9.87 -15.82
N SER A 183 -12.56 10.57 -14.89
CA SER A 183 -12.69 12.03 -14.88
C SER A 183 -13.62 12.63 -15.94
N ASN A 184 -14.55 11.86 -16.51
CA ASN A 184 -15.57 12.41 -17.42
C ASN A 184 -16.32 13.58 -16.77
N TYR A 185 -16.77 13.44 -15.52
CA TYR A 185 -17.46 14.51 -14.80
C TYR A 185 -16.62 15.80 -14.70
N ASP A 186 -15.36 15.69 -14.26
CA ASP A 186 -14.46 16.84 -14.14
C ASP A 186 -14.18 17.51 -15.48
N ARG A 187 -13.92 16.70 -16.52
CA ARG A 187 -13.65 17.21 -17.87
C ARG A 187 -14.88 17.87 -18.48
N ILE A 188 -16.07 17.31 -18.29
CA ILE A 188 -17.33 17.91 -18.78
C ILE A 188 -17.53 19.27 -18.09
N ILE A 189 -17.38 19.34 -16.77
CA ILE A 189 -17.50 20.60 -16.03
C ILE A 189 -16.45 21.62 -16.47
N GLU A 190 -15.20 21.19 -16.66
CA GLU A 190 -14.12 22.06 -17.13
C GLU A 190 -14.39 22.59 -18.56
N SER A 191 -14.82 21.72 -19.48
CA SER A 191 -15.21 22.09 -20.85
C SER A 191 -16.40 23.04 -20.86
N LEU A 192 -17.43 22.80 -20.04
CA LEU A 192 -18.56 23.72 -19.89
C LEU A 192 -18.12 25.07 -19.33
N SER A 193 -17.20 25.06 -18.35
CA SER A 193 -16.64 26.29 -17.79
C SER A 193 -15.88 27.09 -18.84
N HIS A 194 -15.06 26.42 -19.65
CA HIS A 194 -14.39 27.01 -20.80
C HIS A 194 -15.40 27.63 -21.78
N TYR A 195 -16.41 26.87 -22.17
CA TYR A 195 -17.44 27.30 -23.11
C TYR A 195 -18.20 28.54 -22.62
N PHE A 196 -18.65 28.55 -21.36
CA PHE A 196 -19.37 29.68 -20.78
C PHE A 196 -18.48 30.92 -20.65
N LEU A 197 -17.21 30.75 -20.31
CA LEU A 197 -16.25 31.85 -20.29
C LEU A 197 -15.99 32.37 -21.70
N GLU A 198 -15.84 31.51 -22.70
CA GLU A 198 -15.55 31.93 -24.07
C GLU A 198 -16.70 32.73 -24.68
N THR A 199 -17.91 32.23 -24.50
CA THR A 199 -19.11 32.82 -25.08
C THR A 199 -19.52 34.11 -24.39
N HIS A 200 -19.35 34.21 -23.07
CA HIS A 200 -19.91 35.32 -22.29
C HIS A 200 -18.87 36.22 -21.61
N PHE A 201 -17.60 35.78 -21.51
CA PHE A 201 -16.49 36.45 -20.84
C PHE A 201 -15.13 36.20 -21.54
N PRO A 202 -14.99 36.43 -22.86
CA PRO A 202 -13.84 35.97 -23.66
C PRO A 202 -12.48 36.45 -23.12
N GLN A 203 -12.46 37.62 -22.46
CA GLN A 203 -11.30 38.20 -21.78
C GLN A 203 -10.71 37.30 -20.66
N ARG A 204 -11.46 36.30 -20.18
CA ARG A 204 -11.13 35.47 -19.01
C ARG A 204 -10.85 34.00 -19.34
N VAL A 205 -11.10 33.55 -20.56
CA VAL A 205 -10.90 32.15 -20.99
C VAL A 205 -9.46 31.69 -20.80
N GLY A 206 -8.49 32.58 -21.00
CA GLY A 206 -7.07 32.26 -20.82
C GLY A 206 -6.60 32.21 -19.36
N ASN A 207 -7.48 32.45 -18.37
CA ASN A 207 -7.11 32.47 -16.95
C ASN A 207 -7.50 31.14 -16.26
N PRO A 208 -6.53 30.29 -15.88
CA PRO A 208 -6.80 29.01 -15.21
C PRO A 208 -7.58 29.15 -13.90
N SER A 209 -7.38 30.25 -13.17
CA SER A 209 -8.09 30.50 -11.90
C SER A 209 -9.58 30.77 -12.12
N ALA A 210 -9.94 31.46 -13.21
CA ALA A 210 -11.34 31.73 -13.55
C ALA A 210 -12.08 30.46 -13.95
N ILE A 211 -11.43 29.60 -14.76
CA ILE A 211 -11.96 28.29 -15.15
C ILE A 211 -12.14 27.40 -13.92
N ALA A 212 -11.14 27.32 -13.05
CA ALA A 212 -11.19 26.52 -11.83
C ALA A 212 -12.29 27.00 -10.86
N HIS A 213 -12.47 28.32 -10.74
CA HIS A 213 -13.54 28.90 -9.92
C HIS A 213 -14.93 28.58 -10.49
N LEU A 214 -15.15 28.77 -11.80
CA LEU A 214 -16.43 28.44 -12.41
C LEU A 214 -16.71 26.92 -12.35
N SER A 215 -15.68 26.09 -12.55
CA SER A 215 -15.79 24.64 -12.39
C SER A 215 -16.20 24.26 -10.97
N HIS A 216 -15.59 24.88 -9.95
CA HIS A 216 -15.98 24.71 -8.55
C HIS A 216 -17.44 25.12 -8.35
N TYR A 217 -17.85 26.29 -8.85
CA TYR A 217 -19.21 26.78 -8.72
C TYR A 217 -20.23 25.81 -9.34
N LEU A 218 -20.02 25.35 -10.58
CA LEU A 218 -20.91 24.39 -11.24
C LEU A 218 -21.02 23.06 -10.47
N LYS A 219 -19.92 22.59 -9.87
CA LYS A 219 -19.93 21.39 -9.01
C LYS A 219 -20.65 21.61 -7.69
N LYS A 220 -20.47 22.77 -7.06
CA LYS A 220 -21.18 23.18 -5.85
C LYS A 220 -22.70 23.22 -6.09
N GLN A 221 -23.12 23.63 -7.29
CA GLN A 221 -24.52 23.62 -7.69
C GLN A 221 -24.99 22.27 -8.25
N ALA A 222 -24.13 21.24 -8.31
CA ALA A 222 -24.45 19.97 -8.95
C ALA A 222 -25.07 20.12 -10.35
N PHE A 223 -24.53 21.03 -11.17
CA PHE A 223 -25.13 21.48 -12.43
C PHE A 223 -25.62 20.33 -13.32
N LEU A 224 -24.79 19.30 -13.52
CA LEU A 224 -25.14 18.17 -14.39
C LEU A 224 -26.32 17.34 -13.88
N GLN A 225 -26.57 17.31 -12.55
CA GLN A 225 -27.74 16.66 -11.97
C GLN A 225 -29.02 17.44 -12.26
N GLN A 226 -28.91 18.76 -12.35
CA GLN A 226 -30.05 19.63 -12.63
C GLN A 226 -30.38 19.72 -14.13
N LEU A 227 -29.43 19.35 -15.00
CA LEU A 227 -29.59 19.39 -16.47
C LEU A 227 -30.66 18.44 -17.02
N SER A 228 -31.01 17.39 -16.29
CA SER A 228 -32.02 16.42 -16.74
C SER A 228 -33.39 17.09 -16.96
N SER A 229 -33.66 18.19 -16.23
CA SER A 229 -34.84 19.05 -16.42
C SER A 229 -34.78 20.01 -17.64
N VAL A 230 -33.67 20.06 -18.38
CA VAL A 230 -33.36 21.09 -19.41
C VAL A 230 -33.49 20.56 -20.85
N ASN A 231 -33.85 19.29 -21.05
CA ASN A 231 -33.60 18.57 -22.31
C ASN A 231 -34.34 19.07 -23.57
N SER A 232 -35.30 20.00 -23.46
CA SER A 232 -36.15 20.37 -24.61
C SER A 232 -36.12 21.86 -24.99
N SER A 233 -35.60 22.76 -24.14
CA SER A 233 -35.59 24.20 -24.45
C SER A 233 -34.44 24.94 -23.75
N PRO A 234 -33.88 26.01 -24.36
CA PRO A 234 -32.92 26.87 -23.70
C PRO A 234 -33.45 27.43 -22.38
N ARG A 235 -32.63 27.39 -21.32
CA ARG A 235 -32.97 27.93 -19.99
C ARG A 235 -31.93 28.95 -19.55
N GLN A 236 -32.35 29.84 -18.66
CA GLN A 236 -31.47 30.84 -18.08
C GLN A 236 -30.84 30.32 -16.80
N ILE A 237 -29.52 30.42 -16.68
CA ILE A 237 -28.77 30.10 -15.46
C ILE A 237 -28.04 31.32 -14.94
N LEU A 238 -27.84 31.38 -13.63
CA LEU A 238 -27.01 32.37 -12.96
C LEU A 238 -25.59 31.83 -12.80
N LEU A 239 -24.59 32.51 -13.36
CA LEU A 239 -23.18 32.15 -13.17
C LEU A 239 -22.50 33.08 -12.18
N GLU A 240 -21.72 32.50 -11.27
CA GLU A 240 -20.76 33.21 -10.41
C GLU A 240 -19.37 33.19 -11.07
N ILE A 241 -18.79 34.37 -11.28
CA ILE A 241 -17.50 34.56 -11.95
C ILE A 241 -16.56 35.38 -11.08
N ASN A 242 -15.39 34.83 -10.80
CA ASN A 242 -14.32 35.53 -10.09
C ASN A 242 -13.45 36.32 -11.08
N THR A 243 -13.38 37.64 -10.88
CA THR A 243 -12.57 38.55 -11.70
C THR A 243 -11.16 38.81 -11.17
N GLY A 244 -10.83 38.24 -9.99
CA GLY A 244 -9.60 38.47 -9.23
C GLY A 244 -9.79 39.48 -8.10
N GLU A 245 -10.58 40.53 -8.32
CA GLU A 245 -10.87 41.58 -7.33
C GLU A 245 -12.28 41.46 -6.74
N ASN A 246 -13.25 40.97 -7.52
CA ASN A 246 -14.65 40.83 -7.12
C ASN A 246 -15.29 39.55 -7.70
N LEU A 247 -16.36 39.09 -7.06
CA LEU A 247 -17.31 38.12 -7.61
C LEU A 247 -18.40 38.86 -8.38
N ILE A 248 -18.67 38.43 -9.62
CA ILE A 248 -19.72 38.96 -10.48
C ILE A 248 -20.72 37.84 -10.76
N TYR A 249 -22.00 38.18 -10.71
CA TYR A 249 -23.08 37.28 -11.12
C TYR A 249 -23.63 37.71 -12.48
N LYS A 250 -23.81 36.76 -13.40
CA LYS A 250 -24.41 37.03 -14.71
C LYS A 250 -25.38 35.94 -15.10
N THR A 251 -26.57 36.34 -15.52
CA THR A 251 -27.53 35.45 -16.17
C THR A 251 -27.10 35.18 -17.60
N ILE A 252 -27.02 33.90 -17.96
CA ILE A 252 -26.76 33.46 -19.34
C ILE A 252 -27.87 32.51 -19.79
N THR A 253 -28.08 32.41 -21.09
CA THR A 253 -28.98 31.41 -21.68
C THR A 253 -28.14 30.24 -22.15
N VAL A 254 -28.50 29.02 -21.75
CA VAL A 254 -27.76 27.81 -22.11
C VAL A 254 -28.59 26.99 -23.08
N SER A 255 -28.00 26.63 -24.21
CA SER A 255 -28.61 25.77 -25.21
C SER A 255 -28.38 24.28 -24.87
N PRO A 256 -29.44 23.44 -24.85
CA PRO A 256 -29.30 21.99 -24.68
C PRO A 256 -28.42 21.35 -25.76
N ASP A 257 -28.43 21.89 -26.99
CA ASP A 257 -27.65 21.35 -28.10
C ASP A 257 -26.14 21.60 -27.91
N GLU A 258 -25.77 22.73 -27.33
CA GLU A 258 -24.36 23.05 -27.05
C GLU A 258 -23.83 22.19 -25.92
N ILE A 259 -24.64 22.01 -24.86
CA ILE A 259 -24.32 21.06 -23.78
C ILE A 259 -24.17 19.64 -24.34
N ARG A 260 -25.09 19.22 -25.21
CA ARG A 260 -25.05 17.92 -25.88
C ARG A 260 -23.74 17.70 -26.62
N ASN A 261 -23.32 18.70 -27.41
CA ASN A 261 -22.08 18.63 -28.18
C ASN A 261 -20.86 18.49 -27.26
N ILE A 262 -20.76 19.34 -26.23
CA ILE A 262 -19.65 19.30 -25.26
C ILE A 262 -19.56 17.94 -24.56
N ILE A 263 -20.70 17.42 -24.08
CA ILE A 263 -20.76 16.12 -23.41
C ILE A 263 -20.34 15.00 -24.37
N THR A 264 -20.89 14.99 -25.59
CA THR A 264 -20.63 13.93 -26.57
C THR A 264 -19.17 13.93 -27.05
N GLU A 265 -18.54 15.09 -27.16
CA GLU A 265 -17.12 15.23 -27.54
C GLU A 265 -16.18 14.86 -26.39
N THR A 266 -16.58 15.12 -25.14
CA THR A 266 -15.74 14.86 -23.97
C THR A 266 -15.74 13.39 -23.58
N VAL A 267 -16.84 12.68 -23.80
CA VAL A 267 -17.05 11.32 -23.30
C VAL A 267 -16.61 10.31 -24.35
N ASN A 268 -15.70 9.41 -23.96
CA ASN A 268 -15.18 8.38 -24.85
C ASN A 268 -16.17 7.20 -25.01
N LEU A 269 -17.27 7.45 -25.70
CA LEU A 269 -18.29 6.44 -26.01
C LEU A 269 -17.71 5.26 -26.81
N SER A 270 -16.72 5.51 -27.68
CA SER A 270 -16.05 4.49 -28.49
C SER A 270 -15.33 3.43 -27.64
N ALA A 271 -14.84 3.78 -26.46
CA ALA A 271 -14.28 2.80 -25.51
C ALA A 271 -15.37 1.88 -24.93
N LEU A 272 -16.53 2.45 -24.58
CA LEU A 272 -17.68 1.70 -24.04
C LEU A 272 -18.34 0.80 -25.10
N GLU A 273 -18.47 1.30 -26.33
CA GLU A 273 -18.98 0.51 -27.47
C GLU A 273 -18.04 -0.67 -27.78
N ARG A 274 -16.72 -0.45 -27.74
CA ARG A 274 -15.74 -1.55 -27.87
C ARG A 274 -15.94 -2.59 -26.77
N LEU A 275 -16.08 -2.18 -25.51
CA LEU A 275 -16.31 -3.10 -24.40
C LEU A 275 -17.59 -3.95 -24.62
N SER A 276 -18.69 -3.30 -24.98
CA SER A 276 -19.96 -3.98 -25.27
C SER A 276 -19.83 -4.97 -26.43
N ASN A 277 -19.13 -4.60 -27.50
CA ASN A 277 -18.92 -5.47 -28.66
C ASN A 277 -18.06 -6.71 -28.36
N HIS A 278 -17.14 -6.63 -27.39
CA HIS A 278 -16.31 -7.77 -26.96
C HIS A 278 -17.06 -8.76 -26.06
N HIS A 279 -18.12 -8.32 -25.38
CA HIS A 279 -18.87 -9.10 -24.39
C HIS A 279 -20.35 -9.22 -24.77
N ARG A 280 -20.65 -9.95 -25.85
CA ARG A 280 -22.01 -10.08 -26.41
C ARG A 280 -23.00 -10.86 -25.52
N ASP A 281 -22.48 -11.59 -24.55
CA ASP A 281 -23.23 -12.27 -23.49
C ASP A 281 -23.66 -11.32 -22.35
N HIS A 282 -23.20 -10.06 -22.38
CA HIS A 282 -23.54 -9.04 -21.41
C HIS A 282 -24.40 -7.95 -22.05
N ILE A 283 -25.32 -7.38 -21.27
CA ILE A 283 -26.05 -6.16 -21.62
C ILE A 283 -25.48 -5.02 -20.80
N PHE A 284 -24.96 -4.00 -21.49
CA PHE A 284 -24.36 -2.83 -20.88
C PHE A 284 -25.36 -1.68 -20.83
N VAL A 285 -25.65 -1.25 -19.62
CA VAL A 285 -26.54 -0.11 -19.34
C VAL A 285 -25.69 1.04 -18.83
N ILE A 286 -25.76 2.18 -19.51
CA ILE A 286 -25.09 3.41 -19.11
C ILE A 286 -26.02 4.19 -18.20
N VAL A 287 -25.53 4.54 -17.01
CA VAL A 287 -26.19 5.34 -15.99
C VAL A 287 -25.41 6.64 -15.83
N SER A 288 -26.12 7.76 -15.93
CA SER A 288 -25.58 9.08 -15.62
C SER A 288 -26.71 10.12 -15.55
N HIS A 289 -26.52 11.21 -14.83
CA HIS A 289 -27.45 12.34 -14.81
C HIS A 289 -27.54 13.08 -16.15
N TRP A 290 -26.53 12.94 -17.01
CA TRP A 290 -26.45 13.58 -18.31
C TRP A 290 -26.63 12.60 -19.49
N ASN A 291 -27.19 11.43 -19.22
CA ASN A 291 -27.36 10.36 -20.21
C ASN A 291 -28.28 10.75 -21.38
N ASN A 292 -29.24 11.66 -21.14
CA ASN A 292 -30.17 12.18 -22.16
C ASN A 292 -29.43 12.92 -23.29
N PHE A 293 -28.15 13.28 -23.09
CA PHE A 293 -27.29 13.88 -24.10
C PHE A 293 -26.46 12.87 -24.90
N LEU A 294 -26.33 11.62 -24.45
CA LEU A 294 -25.40 10.63 -25.02
C LEU A 294 -26.00 9.63 -26.01
N SER A 295 -27.32 9.61 -26.18
CA SER A 295 -28.00 8.58 -26.98
C SER A 295 -27.49 8.57 -28.44
N ARG A 296 -27.08 7.39 -28.93
CA ARG A 296 -26.71 7.15 -30.33
C ARG A 296 -27.63 6.12 -30.97
N GLU A 297 -28.07 6.40 -32.20
CA GLU A 297 -28.75 5.40 -33.02
C GLU A 297 -27.79 4.22 -33.31
N ASN A 298 -28.29 2.98 -33.22
CA ASN A 298 -27.55 1.74 -33.50
C ASN A 298 -26.42 1.37 -32.51
N SER A 299 -26.51 1.78 -31.24
CA SER A 299 -25.59 1.34 -30.19
C SER A 299 -26.05 0.02 -29.53
N ASN A 300 -25.09 -0.83 -29.14
CA ASN A 300 -25.33 -1.99 -28.27
C ASN A 300 -25.38 -1.61 -26.77
N LEU A 301 -25.26 -0.31 -26.47
CA LEU A 301 -25.40 0.24 -25.12
C LEU A 301 -26.84 0.69 -24.90
N VAL A 302 -27.37 0.36 -23.72
CA VAL A 302 -28.68 0.84 -23.28
C VAL A 302 -28.48 2.11 -22.47
N TYR A 303 -29.17 3.18 -22.86
CA TYR A 303 -29.13 4.46 -22.16
C TYR A 303 -30.44 4.62 -21.38
N ILE A 304 -30.34 4.71 -20.05
CA ILE A 304 -31.50 5.00 -19.20
C ILE A 304 -31.76 6.51 -19.10
N ASN A 305 -33.02 6.86 -18.91
CA ASN A 305 -33.44 8.20 -18.54
C ASN A 305 -33.29 8.38 -17.01
N PRO A 306 -32.39 9.26 -16.54
CA PRO A 306 -32.16 9.46 -15.10
C PRO A 306 -33.37 10.06 -14.37
N ASP A 307 -34.30 10.73 -15.07
CA ASP A 307 -35.47 11.40 -14.48
C ASP A 307 -36.56 10.44 -13.96
N GLU A 308 -36.49 9.18 -14.38
CA GLU A 308 -37.50 8.16 -14.07
C GLU A 308 -37.02 7.23 -12.93
N SER A 309 -36.59 7.82 -11.81
CA SER A 309 -36.23 7.12 -10.58
C SER A 309 -37.42 6.37 -9.96
N GLN A 310 -37.21 5.12 -9.56
CA GLN A 310 -38.25 4.25 -8.99
C GLN A 310 -37.89 3.66 -7.64
N PHE A 311 -36.70 3.93 -7.11
CA PHE A 311 -36.22 3.28 -5.90
C PHE A 311 -37.16 3.47 -4.70
N GLY A 312 -37.75 4.66 -4.53
CA GLY A 312 -38.73 4.89 -3.47
C GLY A 312 -40.01 4.06 -3.57
N LYS A 313 -40.48 3.78 -4.80
CA LYS A 313 -41.62 2.88 -5.02
C LYS A 313 -41.26 1.43 -4.68
N VAL A 314 -40.05 1.01 -5.05
CA VAL A 314 -39.53 -0.33 -4.75
C VAL A 314 -39.40 -0.55 -3.24
N LEU A 315 -38.89 0.44 -2.49
CA LEU A 315 -38.81 0.34 -1.03
C LEU A 315 -40.18 0.24 -0.36
N ALA A 316 -41.16 1.03 -0.82
CA ALA A 316 -42.53 0.92 -0.33
C ALA A 316 -43.15 -0.46 -0.64
N GLU A 317 -42.87 -1.03 -1.82
CA GLU A 317 -43.28 -2.39 -2.18
C GLU A 317 -42.60 -3.43 -1.29
N LYS A 318 -41.29 -3.30 -1.04
CA LYS A 318 -40.53 -4.18 -0.13
C LYS A 318 -41.12 -4.20 1.28
N ALA A 319 -41.49 -3.03 1.80
CA ALA A 319 -42.09 -2.92 3.14
C ALA A 319 -43.43 -3.66 3.24
N THR A 320 -44.13 -3.86 2.11
CA THR A 320 -45.43 -4.56 2.06
C THR A 320 -45.28 -6.05 1.75
N ASN A 321 -44.44 -6.40 0.78
CA ASN A 321 -44.36 -7.75 0.21
C ASN A 321 -43.20 -8.59 0.76
N GLU A 322 -42.27 -7.99 1.53
CA GLU A 322 -41.11 -8.64 2.14
C GLU A 322 -40.27 -9.48 1.14
N PHE A 323 -39.41 -8.81 0.39
CA PHE A 323 -38.42 -9.47 -0.50
C PHE A 323 -37.02 -8.88 -0.33
N PRO A 324 -35.95 -9.64 -0.65
CA PRO A 324 -34.57 -9.13 -0.56
C PRO A 324 -34.26 -8.17 -1.71
N LEU A 325 -33.54 -7.08 -1.44
CA LEU A 325 -33.09 -6.14 -2.48
C LEU A 325 -31.90 -6.69 -3.27
N PHE A 326 -31.18 -7.66 -2.75
CA PHE A 326 -30.07 -8.27 -3.47
C PHE A 326 -29.76 -9.66 -2.94
N GLY A 327 -29.10 -10.46 -3.77
CA GLY A 327 -28.37 -11.65 -3.36
C GLY A 327 -26.88 -11.50 -3.63
N ILE A 328 -26.06 -12.20 -2.86
CA ILE A 328 -24.62 -12.30 -3.09
C ILE A 328 -24.29 -13.76 -3.33
N ALA A 329 -23.59 -14.06 -4.41
CA ALA A 329 -22.95 -15.35 -4.56
C ALA A 329 -21.88 -15.48 -3.45
N LEU A 330 -22.10 -16.40 -2.50
CA LEU A 330 -21.30 -16.53 -1.29
C LEU A 330 -19.82 -16.63 -1.59
N ASP A 331 -18.98 -15.85 -0.90
CA ASP A 331 -17.53 -15.87 -1.06
C ASP A 331 -16.94 -17.28 -0.94
N ARG A 332 -15.75 -17.50 -1.53
CA ARG A 332 -14.96 -18.72 -1.27
C ARG A 332 -14.43 -18.67 0.16
N ILE A 333 -15.27 -19.04 1.12
CA ILE A 333 -14.88 -19.17 2.52
C ILE A 333 -14.24 -20.54 2.70
N GLN A 334 -13.04 -20.52 3.24
CA GLN A 334 -12.25 -21.71 3.49
C GLN A 334 -11.84 -21.75 4.95
N TYR A 335 -11.74 -22.94 5.51
CA TYR A 335 -11.16 -23.16 6.83
C TYR A 335 -10.01 -24.17 6.74
N GLN A 336 -9.03 -24.05 7.63
CA GLN A 336 -7.87 -24.93 7.65
C GLN A 336 -8.05 -26.04 8.68
N VAL A 337 -7.87 -27.28 8.25
CA VAL A 337 -7.75 -28.44 9.15
C VAL A 337 -6.51 -29.24 8.83
N ARG A 338 -6.08 -30.07 9.78
CA ARG A 338 -5.02 -31.06 9.55
C ARG A 338 -5.62 -32.40 9.16
N ILE A 339 -5.27 -32.90 7.98
CA ILE A 339 -5.63 -34.23 7.50
C ILE A 339 -4.33 -35.00 7.30
N LYS A 340 -4.15 -36.13 8.00
CA LYS A 340 -2.92 -36.94 7.97
C LYS A 340 -1.65 -36.09 8.23
N ASN A 341 -1.70 -35.22 9.24
CA ASN A 341 -0.64 -34.25 9.60
C ASN A 341 -0.32 -33.15 8.58
N GLU A 342 -1.05 -33.06 7.46
CA GLU A 342 -0.92 -31.96 6.51
C GLU A 342 -2.02 -30.93 6.70
N ALA A 343 -1.67 -29.64 6.71
CA ALA A 343 -2.65 -28.57 6.76
C ALA A 343 -3.31 -28.39 5.38
N LYS A 344 -4.64 -28.49 5.32
CA LYS A 344 -5.44 -28.35 4.11
C LYS A 344 -6.53 -27.31 4.30
N TRP A 345 -6.71 -26.46 3.29
CA TRP A 345 -7.80 -25.50 3.21
C TRP A 345 -9.02 -26.15 2.56
N ILE A 346 -10.13 -26.16 3.29
CA ILE A 346 -11.38 -26.75 2.83
C ILE A 346 -12.35 -25.63 2.52
N GLN A 347 -12.88 -25.60 1.31
CA GLN A 347 -13.93 -24.68 0.91
C GLN A 347 -15.29 -25.13 1.46
N LEU A 348 -16.03 -24.18 2.04
CA LEU A 348 -17.40 -24.41 2.46
C LEU A 348 -18.33 -24.53 1.23
N THR A 349 -19.25 -25.49 1.27
CA THR A 349 -20.19 -25.76 0.16
C THR A 349 -21.63 -25.83 0.67
N ASN A 350 -22.57 -25.42 -0.19
CA ASN A 350 -24.00 -25.68 -0.03
C ASN A 350 -24.44 -26.82 -0.98
N SER A 351 -25.53 -27.52 -0.65
CA SER A 351 -26.11 -28.57 -1.49
C SER A 351 -26.93 -28.04 -2.67
N ASP A 352 -27.55 -26.85 -2.56
CA ASP A 352 -28.62 -26.45 -3.51
C ASP A 352 -28.47 -25.06 -4.17
N ASN A 353 -27.83 -24.07 -3.55
CA ASN A 353 -27.47 -22.79 -4.21
C ASN A 353 -26.50 -21.96 -3.35
N ASN A 354 -25.40 -21.46 -3.93
CA ASN A 354 -24.40 -20.65 -3.20
C ASN A 354 -24.77 -19.15 -3.15
N ILE A 355 -26.02 -18.80 -2.82
CA ILE A 355 -26.49 -17.41 -2.82
C ILE A 355 -27.04 -17.02 -1.45
N SER A 356 -26.54 -15.91 -0.89
CA SER A 356 -27.08 -15.31 0.32
C SER A 356 -27.85 -14.05 -0.01
N TYR A 357 -29.16 -14.09 0.22
CA TYR A 357 -30.03 -12.93 0.08
C TYR A 357 -29.90 -11.98 1.28
N GLU A 358 -30.12 -10.70 1.03
CA GLU A 358 -30.27 -9.68 2.06
C GLU A 358 -31.20 -10.17 3.19
N GLY A 359 -30.77 -10.04 4.45
CA GLY A 359 -31.56 -10.40 5.63
C GLY A 359 -31.69 -11.90 5.92
N ASN A 360 -31.35 -12.77 4.96
CA ASN A 360 -31.52 -14.22 5.08
C ASN A 360 -30.19 -14.94 5.34
N PRO A 361 -30.01 -15.62 6.49
CA PRO A 361 -28.81 -16.39 6.77
C PRO A 361 -28.74 -17.63 5.87
N GLN A 362 -27.57 -17.86 5.27
CA GLN A 362 -27.24 -19.11 4.59
C GLN A 362 -26.38 -19.99 5.48
N THR A 363 -26.67 -21.29 5.49
CA THR A 363 -25.88 -22.26 6.24
C THR A 363 -25.00 -23.03 5.27
N LEU A 364 -23.68 -22.95 5.47
CA LEU A 364 -22.70 -23.75 4.73
C LEU A 364 -22.13 -24.85 5.63
N GLN A 365 -21.93 -26.04 5.05
CA GLN A 365 -21.32 -27.16 5.77
C GLN A 365 -19.84 -27.31 5.43
N GLY A 366 -19.04 -27.64 6.44
CA GLY A 366 -17.65 -28.04 6.25
C GLY A 366 -17.56 -29.48 5.78
N ILE A 367 -17.31 -29.71 4.48
CA ILE A 367 -17.19 -31.04 3.89
C ILE A 367 -15.84 -31.13 3.17
N ILE A 368 -15.05 -32.18 3.44
CA ILE A 368 -13.84 -32.48 2.65
C ILE A 368 -14.28 -33.05 1.30
N PRO A 369 -14.03 -32.37 0.16
CA PRO A 369 -14.57 -32.79 -1.14
C PRO A 369 -14.10 -34.18 -1.58
N GLU A 370 -12.84 -34.53 -1.33
CA GLU A 370 -12.24 -35.78 -1.80
C GLU A 370 -12.75 -37.01 -1.05
N THR A 371 -13.17 -36.83 0.21
CA THR A 371 -13.58 -37.94 1.09
C THR A 371 -15.06 -37.87 1.51
N GLN A 372 -15.75 -36.78 1.16
CA GLN A 372 -17.07 -36.40 1.69
C GLN A 372 -17.17 -36.42 3.23
N GLN A 373 -16.03 -36.32 3.91
CA GLN A 373 -15.99 -36.33 5.36
C GLN A 373 -16.55 -35.01 5.91
N LYS A 374 -17.55 -35.15 6.79
CA LYS A 374 -18.22 -34.02 7.48
C LYS A 374 -17.84 -33.91 8.96
N GLU A 375 -17.17 -34.94 9.48
CA GLU A 375 -16.95 -35.13 10.91
C GLU A 375 -15.47 -34.93 11.23
N PHE A 376 -15.19 -34.15 12.27
CA PHE A 376 -13.85 -33.75 12.71
C PHE A 376 -13.63 -34.10 14.18
N PHE A 377 -12.38 -34.19 14.59
CA PHE A 377 -12.00 -34.45 15.98
C PHE A 377 -11.34 -33.22 16.60
N ILE A 378 -11.75 -32.86 17.81
CA ILE A 378 -11.18 -31.73 18.58
C ILE A 378 -10.81 -32.17 20.00
N SER A 379 -9.82 -31.48 20.59
CA SER A 379 -9.43 -31.69 22.00
C SER A 379 -10.48 -31.12 22.95
N GLN A 380 -10.72 -31.79 24.09
CA GLN A 380 -11.56 -31.24 25.17
C GLN A 380 -10.81 -30.30 26.11
N THR A 381 -9.50 -30.50 26.26
CA THR A 381 -8.68 -29.89 27.32
C THR A 381 -8.00 -28.60 26.88
N GLN A 382 -7.88 -28.37 25.57
CA GLN A 382 -7.25 -27.18 25.00
C GLN A 382 -8.17 -26.51 23.98
N PRO A 383 -8.16 -25.17 23.89
CA PRO A 383 -8.84 -24.46 22.82
C PRO A 383 -8.34 -24.90 21.46
N ASN A 384 -9.27 -25.16 20.54
CA ASN A 384 -8.94 -25.55 19.17
C ASN A 384 -9.08 -24.32 18.28
N HIS A 385 -8.06 -24.04 17.48
CA HIS A 385 -8.05 -22.90 16.58
C HIS A 385 -8.36 -23.35 15.15
N LEU A 386 -9.32 -22.70 14.52
CA LEU A 386 -9.74 -22.95 13.15
C LEU A 386 -9.47 -21.71 12.31
N PRO A 387 -8.30 -21.65 11.62
CA PRO A 387 -8.00 -20.56 10.71
C PRO A 387 -9.00 -20.48 9.57
N ILE A 388 -9.36 -19.26 9.20
CA ILE A 388 -10.29 -19.02 8.09
C ILE A 388 -9.71 -18.07 7.04
N GLN A 389 -10.10 -18.32 5.80
CA GLN A 389 -9.82 -17.50 4.63
C GLN A 389 -11.09 -17.18 3.87
N VAL A 390 -11.08 -16.06 3.19
CA VAL A 390 -12.13 -15.56 2.32
C VAL A 390 -11.47 -15.18 1.01
N ASN A 391 -11.90 -15.79 -0.10
CA ASN A 391 -11.34 -15.54 -1.43
C ASN A 391 -9.81 -15.68 -1.48
N GLY A 392 -9.27 -16.66 -0.73
CA GLY A 392 -7.83 -16.94 -0.63
C GLY A 392 -7.03 -15.98 0.25
N LYS A 393 -7.67 -15.04 0.95
CA LYS A 393 -7.04 -14.12 1.90
C LYS A 393 -7.45 -14.43 3.33
N ASN A 394 -6.57 -14.25 4.31
CA ASN A 394 -6.93 -14.43 5.72
C ASN A 394 -8.06 -13.47 6.10
N TYR A 395 -9.04 -13.94 6.89
CA TYR A 395 -10.05 -13.05 7.46
C TYR A 395 -9.41 -12.10 8.47
N LEU A 396 -9.64 -10.79 8.31
CA LEU A 396 -9.02 -9.74 9.13
C LEU A 396 -10.09 -8.96 9.92
N ILE A 397 -9.84 -8.70 11.20
CA ILE A 397 -10.52 -7.67 11.99
C ILE A 397 -9.45 -6.66 12.38
N ASP A 398 -9.68 -5.37 12.13
CA ASP A 398 -8.71 -4.28 12.32
C ASP A 398 -7.32 -4.55 11.70
N GLY A 399 -7.32 -5.16 10.50
CA GLY A 399 -6.09 -5.52 9.78
C GLY A 399 -5.34 -6.73 10.35
N LYS A 400 -5.87 -7.39 11.38
CA LYS A 400 -5.24 -8.55 12.03
C LYS A 400 -5.96 -9.85 11.67
N PRO A 401 -5.22 -10.93 11.32
CA PRO A 401 -5.82 -12.21 10.99
C PRO A 401 -6.56 -12.81 12.19
N GLN A 402 -7.66 -13.52 11.92
CA GLN A 402 -8.53 -14.12 12.91
C GLN A 402 -8.63 -15.64 12.73
N ASP A 403 -8.86 -16.35 13.84
CA ASP A 403 -9.20 -17.77 13.89
C ASP A 403 -10.49 -17.95 14.70
N TYR A 404 -11.30 -18.97 14.39
CA TYR A 404 -12.34 -19.39 15.33
C TYR A 404 -11.69 -20.20 16.45
N VAL A 405 -11.88 -19.77 17.69
CA VAL A 405 -11.53 -20.50 18.90
C VAL A 405 -12.72 -21.35 19.31
N ILE A 406 -12.50 -22.66 19.43
CA ILE A 406 -13.51 -23.65 19.80
C ILE A 406 -13.13 -24.24 21.16
N GLU A 407 -14.03 -24.09 22.13
CA GLU A 407 -13.84 -24.53 23.51
C GLU A 407 -14.96 -25.48 23.96
N VAL A 408 -14.57 -26.50 24.72
CA VAL A 408 -15.49 -27.40 25.41
C VAL A 408 -15.66 -26.91 26.84
N LYS A 409 -16.87 -26.52 27.24
CA LYS A 409 -17.09 -25.91 28.57
C LYS A 409 -17.02 -26.90 29.73
N ASN A 410 -17.31 -28.18 29.48
CA ASN A 410 -17.34 -29.24 30.49
C ASN A 410 -16.55 -30.47 30.01
N PRO A 411 -15.20 -30.45 30.05
CA PRO A 411 -14.40 -31.60 29.65
C PRO A 411 -14.60 -32.77 30.62
N GLN A 412 -14.80 -33.98 30.09
CA GLN A 412 -15.00 -35.20 30.89
C GLN A 412 -13.79 -36.16 30.83
N GLY A 413 -12.76 -35.83 30.05
CA GLY A 413 -11.53 -36.62 29.91
C GLY A 413 -10.55 -36.01 28.89
N GLU A 414 -9.52 -36.77 28.51
CA GLU A 414 -8.52 -36.36 27.50
C GLU A 414 -8.83 -36.82 26.07
N GLU A 415 -9.93 -37.56 25.87
CA GLU A 415 -10.27 -38.13 24.56
C GLU A 415 -10.76 -37.06 23.57
N ASN A 416 -10.43 -37.21 22.28
CA ASN A 416 -10.93 -36.26 21.27
C ASN A 416 -12.44 -36.44 21.03
N ILE A 417 -13.15 -35.32 20.88
CA ILE A 417 -14.60 -35.30 20.62
C ILE A 417 -14.86 -35.18 19.12
N LYS A 418 -15.87 -35.92 18.64
CA LYS A 418 -16.34 -35.88 17.26
C LYS A 418 -17.36 -34.76 17.04
N ILE A 419 -17.12 -33.89 16.07
CA ILE A 419 -17.91 -32.69 15.80
C ILE A 419 -18.19 -32.48 14.31
N THR A 420 -19.14 -31.61 14.00
CA THR A 420 -19.37 -31.08 12.64
C THR A 420 -19.36 -29.55 12.64
N PHE A 421 -18.91 -28.94 11.55
CA PHE A 421 -18.89 -27.49 11.38
C PHE A 421 -20.03 -27.00 10.49
N GLU A 422 -20.80 -26.05 11.00
CA GLU A 422 -21.83 -25.33 10.25
C GLU A 422 -21.57 -23.83 10.35
N PHE A 423 -21.40 -23.18 9.21
CA PHE A 423 -21.20 -21.74 9.14
C PHE A 423 -22.50 -21.07 8.74
N GLN A 424 -23.02 -20.20 9.60
CA GLN A 424 -24.12 -19.31 9.27
C GLN A 424 -23.55 -17.99 8.77
N ILE A 425 -23.79 -17.69 7.49
CA ILE A 425 -23.36 -16.47 6.84
C ILE A 425 -24.58 -15.60 6.61
N THR A 426 -24.48 -14.33 6.98
CA THR A 426 -25.51 -13.34 6.70
C THR A 426 -24.83 -12.10 6.16
N PRO A 427 -25.34 -11.49 5.08
CA PRO A 427 -24.75 -10.28 4.57
C PRO A 427 -24.62 -9.21 5.63
N GLY A 428 -23.41 -8.66 5.78
CA GLY A 428 -23.11 -7.57 6.71
C GLY A 428 -22.91 -8.02 8.17
N LYS A 429 -22.98 -9.32 8.46
CA LYS A 429 -22.69 -9.88 9.79
C LYS A 429 -21.50 -10.81 9.73
N THR A 430 -20.75 -10.83 10.83
CA THR A 430 -19.63 -11.76 10.98
C THR A 430 -20.16 -13.19 10.88
N PRO A 431 -19.55 -14.08 10.07
CA PRO A 431 -20.02 -15.44 9.99
C PRO A 431 -19.97 -16.09 11.36
N LYS A 432 -20.99 -16.89 11.64
CA LYS A 432 -21.10 -17.59 12.90
C LYS A 432 -20.76 -19.06 12.66
N LEU A 433 -19.71 -19.53 13.33
CA LEU A 433 -19.41 -20.96 13.38
C LEU A 433 -20.29 -21.60 14.44
N ASN A 434 -21.17 -22.51 14.06
CA ASN A 434 -21.83 -23.44 14.96
C ASN A 434 -21.06 -24.77 14.92
N VAL A 435 -20.73 -25.27 16.12
CA VAL A 435 -20.02 -26.54 16.29
C VAL A 435 -20.97 -27.52 16.95
N ASN A 436 -21.46 -28.50 16.18
CA ASN A 436 -22.39 -29.50 16.69
C ASN A 436 -21.60 -30.72 17.14
N CYS A 437 -21.79 -31.14 18.38
CA CYS A 437 -21.24 -32.41 18.87
C CYS A 437 -22.16 -33.55 18.47
N LEU A 438 -21.59 -34.63 17.95
CA LEU A 438 -22.35 -35.84 17.62
C LEU A 438 -22.72 -36.65 18.88
N ASP A 439 -22.02 -36.40 19.98
CA ASP A 439 -22.38 -36.86 21.32
C ASP A 439 -22.96 -35.67 22.10
N SER A 440 -24.29 -35.62 22.27
CA SER A 440 -25.03 -34.49 22.84
C SER A 440 -24.68 -34.14 24.30
N SER A 441 -23.72 -34.84 24.92
CA SER A 441 -23.27 -34.64 26.29
C SER A 441 -22.36 -33.42 26.49
N TYR A 442 -21.76 -32.87 25.43
CA TYR A 442 -20.80 -31.76 25.52
C TYR A 442 -21.37 -30.41 25.07
N LYS A 443 -21.15 -29.38 25.90
CA LYS A 443 -21.45 -27.98 25.53
C LYS A 443 -20.20 -27.35 24.89
N ILE A 444 -20.29 -27.04 23.61
CA ILE A 444 -19.21 -26.43 22.81
C ILE A 444 -19.55 -24.96 22.54
N THR A 445 -18.55 -24.08 22.65
CA THR A 445 -18.65 -22.67 22.27
C THR A 445 -17.60 -22.31 21.24
N SER A 446 -17.95 -21.42 20.34
CA SER A 446 -17.09 -20.92 19.27
C SER A 446 -17.18 -19.40 19.20
N TYR A 447 -16.05 -18.73 19.02
CA TYR A 447 -15.96 -17.29 18.83
C TYR A 447 -14.73 -16.95 17.99
N LEU A 448 -14.70 -15.76 17.38
CA LEU A 448 -13.52 -15.29 16.67
C LEU A 448 -12.55 -14.61 17.64
N ASP A 449 -11.27 -14.91 17.48
CA ASP A 449 -10.20 -14.24 18.19
C ASP A 449 -9.03 -13.95 17.24
N GLN A 450 -8.20 -12.97 17.62
CA GLN A 450 -7.00 -12.64 16.87
C GLN A 450 -6.13 -13.89 16.79
N ARG A 451 -5.75 -14.29 15.55
CA ARG A 451 -4.79 -15.36 15.32
C ARG A 451 -3.52 -15.01 16.07
N LEU A 452 -3.29 -15.70 17.18
CA LEU A 452 -2.03 -15.69 17.87
C LEU A 452 -1.05 -16.36 16.92
N ARG A 453 -0.23 -15.56 16.22
CA ARG A 453 0.94 -16.11 15.55
C ARG A 453 1.68 -16.87 16.64
N GLN A 454 1.93 -18.17 16.43
CA GLN A 454 2.93 -18.86 17.23
C GLN A 454 4.14 -17.93 17.25
N THR A 455 4.55 -17.49 18.44
CA THR A 455 5.74 -16.66 18.56
C THR A 455 6.89 -17.51 18.08
N ILE A 456 7.27 -17.35 16.81
CA ILE A 456 8.44 -18.01 16.27
C ILE A 456 9.60 -17.36 17.00
N TYR A 457 10.30 -18.18 17.76
CA TYR A 457 11.51 -17.77 18.44
C TYR A 457 12.72 -18.18 17.61
N TYR A 458 13.66 -17.26 17.49
CA TYR A 458 14.83 -17.41 16.65
C TYR A 458 16.09 -17.57 17.48
N TYR A 459 16.95 -18.51 17.07
CA TYR A 459 18.28 -18.71 17.64
C TYR A 459 19.36 -17.89 16.92
N TYR A 460 19.06 -17.47 15.70
CA TYR A 460 19.94 -16.75 14.79
C TYR A 460 19.08 -15.93 13.82
N LEU A 461 19.72 -15.03 13.07
CA LEU A 461 19.04 -14.28 12.01
C LEU A 461 18.91 -15.14 10.76
N PRO A 462 17.70 -15.51 10.28
CA PRO A 462 17.57 -16.38 9.11
C PRO A 462 18.09 -15.72 7.82
N SER A 463 18.81 -16.49 7.01
CA SER A 463 19.36 -16.02 5.74
C SER A 463 18.29 -15.52 4.78
N GLU A 464 17.14 -16.21 4.71
CA GLU A 464 16.00 -15.85 3.89
C GLU A 464 15.47 -14.45 4.22
N LYS A 465 15.36 -14.11 5.52
CA LYS A 465 14.89 -12.78 5.97
C LYS A 465 15.82 -11.66 5.49
N ILE A 466 17.13 -11.90 5.52
CA ILE A 466 18.11 -10.97 4.98
C ILE A 466 17.93 -10.81 3.47
N LEU A 467 17.74 -11.92 2.76
CA LEU A 467 17.64 -11.95 1.29
C LEU A 467 16.35 -11.30 0.79
N ASP A 468 15.20 -11.60 1.40
CA ASP A 468 13.90 -11.01 1.08
C ASP A 468 13.94 -9.50 1.27
N HIS A 469 14.48 -9.03 2.41
CA HIS A 469 14.61 -7.60 2.67
C HIS A 469 15.49 -6.90 1.62
N ARG A 470 16.59 -7.53 1.18
CA ARG A 470 17.44 -6.99 0.10
C ARG A 470 16.67 -6.87 -1.20
N GLU A 471 15.86 -7.87 -1.55
CA GLU A 471 15.07 -7.89 -2.79
C GLU A 471 13.98 -6.82 -2.77
N ASP A 472 13.23 -6.69 -1.67
CA ASP A 472 12.21 -5.66 -1.48
C ASP A 472 12.82 -4.26 -1.60
N LYS A 473 13.94 -4.01 -0.92
CA LYS A 473 14.66 -2.73 -0.96
C LYS A 473 15.21 -2.44 -2.35
N SER A 474 15.83 -3.42 -3.01
CA SER A 474 16.31 -3.29 -4.38
C SER A 474 15.18 -2.90 -5.32
N THR A 475 14.02 -3.57 -5.21
CA THR A 475 12.86 -3.32 -6.09
C THR A 475 12.28 -1.93 -5.86
N SER A 476 12.12 -1.52 -4.60
CA SER A 476 11.69 -0.16 -4.24
C SER A 476 12.63 0.89 -4.83
N GLN A 477 13.95 0.70 -4.70
CA GLN A 477 14.93 1.66 -5.19
C GLN A 477 14.95 1.76 -6.72
N ILE A 478 14.82 0.64 -7.44
CA ILE A 478 14.72 0.66 -8.90
C ILE A 478 13.48 1.46 -9.34
N ASN A 479 12.36 1.25 -8.67
CA ASN A 479 11.12 1.97 -8.96
C ASN A 479 11.24 3.48 -8.68
N ASP A 480 11.94 3.85 -7.61
CA ASP A 480 12.23 5.26 -7.32
C ASP A 480 13.14 5.88 -8.38
N LEU A 481 14.23 5.20 -8.76
CA LEU A 481 15.16 5.67 -9.80
C LEU A 481 14.47 5.89 -11.16
N LYS A 482 13.46 5.09 -11.49
CA LYS A 482 12.66 5.26 -12.72
C LYS A 482 11.79 6.52 -12.69
N LYS A 483 11.29 6.91 -11.51
CA LYS A 483 10.35 8.02 -11.34
C LYS A 483 11.05 9.36 -11.06
N ASP A 484 12.32 9.31 -10.65
CA ASP A 484 12.99 10.45 -10.04
C ASP A 484 13.73 11.36 -11.05
N SER A 485 13.21 12.57 -11.24
CA SER A 485 13.88 13.63 -12.00
C SER A 485 15.26 14.03 -11.43
N ARG A 486 15.52 13.76 -10.14
CA ARG A 486 16.81 14.03 -9.48
C ARG A 486 17.92 13.10 -9.96
N PHE A 487 17.62 11.90 -10.46
CA PHE A 487 18.63 11.04 -11.06
C PHE A 487 19.18 11.65 -12.36
N GLN A 488 18.29 12.21 -13.20
CA GLN A 488 18.69 12.96 -14.39
C GLN A 488 19.48 14.23 -14.02
N GLU A 489 19.09 14.93 -12.94
CA GLU A 489 19.82 16.08 -12.42
C GLU A 489 21.23 15.71 -11.90
N PHE A 490 21.34 14.59 -11.16
CA PHE A 490 22.61 14.03 -10.71
C PHE A 490 23.51 13.65 -11.89
N TYR A 491 22.95 12.99 -12.90
CA TYR A 491 23.65 12.62 -14.13
C TYR A 491 24.19 13.87 -14.84
N ASN A 492 23.35 14.88 -15.04
CA ASN A 492 23.74 16.13 -15.70
C ASN A 492 24.81 16.90 -14.91
N LYS A 493 24.69 16.98 -13.58
CA LYS A 493 25.70 17.63 -12.71
C LYS A 493 27.05 16.91 -12.74
N THR A 494 27.02 15.58 -12.69
CA THR A 494 28.23 14.75 -12.78
C THR A 494 28.89 14.88 -14.16
N SER A 495 28.09 14.88 -15.23
CA SER A 495 28.56 15.09 -16.61
C SER A 495 29.21 16.46 -16.80
N ASN A 496 28.60 17.52 -16.25
CA ASN A 496 29.11 18.90 -16.36
C ASN A 496 30.48 19.07 -15.67
N ILE A 497 30.68 18.50 -14.48
CA ILE A 497 31.97 18.58 -13.77
C ILE A 497 33.06 17.78 -14.50
N LEU A 498 32.70 16.61 -15.04
CA LEU A 498 33.66 15.74 -15.73
C LEU A 498 33.97 16.17 -17.17
N SER A 499 33.22 17.14 -17.71
CA SER A 499 33.57 17.84 -18.95
C SER A 499 34.68 18.89 -18.74
N GLN A 500 34.99 19.23 -17.49
CA GLN A 500 36.05 20.17 -17.11
C GLN A 500 37.33 19.39 -16.72
N ASN A 501 38.51 19.91 -17.07
CA ASN A 501 39.83 19.26 -16.97
C ASN A 501 40.14 18.57 -15.62
N ARG A 502 41.11 17.64 -15.61
CA ARG A 502 41.63 16.93 -14.39
C ARG A 502 41.88 17.81 -13.17
N ALA A 503 42.23 19.09 -13.35
CA ALA A 503 42.49 20.05 -12.28
C ALA A 503 41.25 20.51 -11.49
N ASP A 504 40.04 20.20 -11.96
CA ASP A 504 38.78 20.67 -11.36
C ASP A 504 38.10 19.66 -10.42
N LEU A 505 38.65 18.45 -10.21
CA LEU A 505 38.09 17.42 -9.31
C LEU A 505 38.46 17.65 -7.84
N SER A 506 38.09 18.81 -7.29
CA SER A 506 38.34 19.17 -5.88
C SER A 506 37.16 18.86 -4.95
N ALA A 507 37.43 18.80 -3.65
CA ALA A 507 36.44 18.55 -2.61
C ALA A 507 35.26 19.54 -2.64
N THR A 508 35.48 20.78 -3.10
CA THR A 508 34.43 21.82 -3.18
C THR A 508 33.37 21.52 -4.23
N LYS A 509 33.70 20.78 -5.30
CA LYS A 509 32.77 20.36 -6.34
C LYS A 509 32.15 18.98 -6.06
N LEU A 510 32.90 18.05 -5.46
CA LEU A 510 32.43 16.68 -5.18
C LEU A 510 31.56 16.54 -3.93
N ASN A 511 31.82 17.32 -2.88
CA ASN A 511 31.05 17.23 -1.63
C ASN A 511 29.57 17.60 -1.77
N PRO A 512 29.18 18.68 -2.49
CA PRO A 512 27.77 19.03 -2.69
C PRO A 512 26.97 17.92 -3.39
N ILE A 513 27.57 17.25 -4.37
CA ILE A 513 26.94 16.13 -5.09
C ILE A 513 26.80 14.92 -4.18
N SER A 514 27.87 14.59 -3.46
CA SER A 514 27.87 13.53 -2.46
C SER A 514 26.81 13.76 -1.37
N GLN A 515 26.54 15.01 -1.01
CA GLN A 515 25.49 15.39 -0.06
C GLN A 515 24.08 15.32 -0.67
N GLN A 516 23.92 15.68 -1.95
CA GLN A 516 22.62 15.58 -2.65
C GLN A 516 22.15 14.12 -2.78
N MET A 517 23.07 13.17 -3.00
CA MET A 517 22.76 11.74 -2.98
C MET A 517 22.20 11.24 -1.63
N GLY A 518 22.36 12.01 -0.54
CA GLY A 518 21.84 11.66 0.79
C GLY A 518 20.57 12.41 1.24
N LYS A 519 19.96 13.25 0.39
CA LYS A 519 18.81 14.12 0.73
C LYS A 519 17.50 13.68 0.07
N GLY A 520 17.12 12.41 0.18
CA GLY A 520 15.72 12.01 -0.08
C GLY A 520 14.85 12.28 1.15
N LYS A 521 13.66 12.84 0.92
CA LYS A 521 12.75 13.35 1.95
C LYS A 521 12.26 12.20 2.85
N ASN A 522 12.40 12.39 4.15
CA ASN A 522 12.13 11.48 5.29
C ASN A 522 13.30 10.54 5.65
N ASN A 523 14.15 11.05 6.54
CA ASN A 523 15.14 10.38 7.40
C ASN A 523 15.69 9.02 6.95
N ASN A 524 16.99 9.01 6.63
CA ASN A 524 17.82 7.83 6.35
C ASN A 524 17.44 7.03 5.10
N LEU A 525 17.68 7.61 3.93
CA LEU A 525 18.03 6.78 2.76
C LEU A 525 19.45 6.25 3.00
N GLU A 526 19.52 5.09 3.65
CA GLU A 526 20.75 4.43 4.02
C GLU A 526 21.57 4.02 2.81
N LEU A 527 22.79 4.53 2.82
CA LEU A 527 23.76 4.59 1.73
C LEU A 527 24.49 3.24 1.53
N PHE A 528 23.77 2.11 1.57
CA PHE A 528 24.33 0.74 1.39
C PHE A 528 23.42 -0.26 0.63
N GLN A 529 22.43 0.21 -0.10
CA GLN A 529 21.47 -0.65 -0.82
C GLN A 529 22.07 -1.40 -2.04
N TYR A 530 22.02 -2.72 -1.99
CA TYR A 530 22.27 -3.57 -3.14
C TYR A 530 21.17 -3.38 -4.20
N ILE A 531 21.53 -3.05 -5.43
CA ILE A 531 20.65 -3.20 -6.59
C ILE A 531 20.94 -4.57 -7.20
N ASN A 532 19.94 -5.44 -7.28
CA ASN A 532 20.07 -6.68 -8.03
C ASN A 532 20.18 -6.35 -9.52
N PRO A 533 21.34 -6.56 -10.17
CA PRO A 533 21.50 -6.22 -11.58
C PRO A 533 20.65 -7.10 -12.51
N ASN A 534 20.11 -8.22 -12.00
CA ASN A 534 19.30 -9.16 -12.77
C ASN A 534 17.79 -8.85 -12.71
N SER A 535 17.35 -7.90 -11.87
CA SER A 535 15.91 -7.63 -11.68
C SER A 535 15.29 -6.75 -12.77
N ASP A 536 16.08 -5.95 -13.50
CA ASP A 536 15.60 -5.12 -14.61
C ASP A 536 16.72 -4.78 -15.62
N GLY A 537 17.07 -5.77 -16.42
CA GLY A 537 18.30 -5.81 -17.23
C GLY A 537 18.54 -4.58 -18.10
N ASP A 538 17.55 -4.05 -18.79
CA ASP A 538 17.77 -2.99 -19.79
C ASP A 538 17.96 -1.61 -19.17
N PHE A 539 17.14 -1.24 -18.19
CA PHE A 539 17.23 0.05 -17.50
C PHE A 539 18.53 0.17 -16.69
N ILE A 540 18.86 -0.87 -15.93
CA ILE A 540 20.06 -0.91 -15.10
C ILE A 540 21.32 -0.97 -15.97
N THR A 541 21.32 -1.75 -17.04
CA THR A 541 22.46 -1.78 -17.98
C THR A 541 22.72 -0.42 -18.64
N LYS A 542 21.66 0.30 -19.02
CA LYS A 542 21.78 1.66 -19.59
C LYS A 542 22.37 2.65 -18.58
N ILE A 543 21.89 2.64 -17.33
CA ILE A 543 22.43 3.49 -16.25
C ILE A 543 23.88 3.14 -15.97
N ASN A 544 24.21 1.85 -15.83
CA ASN A 544 25.56 1.39 -15.56
C ASN A 544 26.54 1.91 -16.61
N ARG A 545 26.22 1.77 -17.91
CA ARG A 545 27.07 2.28 -19.00
C ARG A 545 27.32 3.78 -18.90
N LEU A 546 26.27 4.55 -18.59
CA LEU A 546 26.35 6.01 -18.47
C LEU A 546 27.18 6.48 -17.27
N VAL A 547 27.16 5.74 -16.16
CA VAL A 547 27.92 6.02 -14.94
C VAL A 547 29.38 5.56 -15.06
N LEU A 548 29.62 4.38 -15.66
CA LEU A 548 30.93 3.74 -15.79
C LEU A 548 31.99 4.62 -16.45
N ASP A 549 31.70 5.15 -17.65
CA ASP A 549 32.66 5.94 -18.43
C ASP A 549 33.17 7.18 -17.67
N LYS A 550 32.35 7.67 -16.75
CA LYS A 550 32.58 8.90 -15.98
C LYS A 550 33.27 8.63 -14.65
N VAL A 551 32.87 7.55 -13.96
CA VAL A 551 33.44 7.16 -12.67
C VAL A 551 34.84 6.56 -12.82
N ASN A 552 35.12 5.84 -13.92
CA ASN A 552 36.44 5.26 -14.16
C ASN A 552 37.56 6.31 -14.14
N LEU A 553 37.33 7.51 -14.67
CA LEU A 553 38.31 8.61 -14.59
C LEU A 553 38.58 9.04 -13.14
N ILE A 554 37.54 9.08 -12.30
CA ILE A 554 37.66 9.43 -10.87
C ILE A 554 38.41 8.31 -10.13
N ILE A 555 38.10 7.04 -10.43
CA ILE A 555 38.78 5.87 -9.86
C ILE A 555 40.29 5.93 -10.16
N GLU A 556 40.67 6.09 -11.43
CA GLU A 556 42.07 6.14 -11.87
C GLU A 556 42.84 7.30 -11.23
N THR A 557 42.23 8.49 -11.18
CA THR A 557 42.87 9.66 -10.55
C THR A 557 43.00 9.49 -9.04
N THR A 558 41.99 8.91 -8.38
CA THR A 558 42.04 8.64 -6.94
C THR A 558 43.14 7.63 -6.61
N LYS A 559 43.31 6.58 -7.43
CA LYS A 559 44.39 5.62 -7.29
C LYS A 559 45.76 6.30 -7.32
N SER A 560 46.01 7.15 -8.32
CA SER A 560 47.26 7.91 -8.42
C SER A 560 47.48 8.85 -7.23
N ASP A 561 46.44 9.53 -6.75
CA ASP A 561 46.53 10.44 -5.60
C ASP A 561 46.84 9.68 -4.30
N LEU A 562 46.29 8.48 -4.14
CA LEU A 562 46.52 7.60 -3.00
C LEU A 562 47.98 7.07 -2.97
N GLU A 563 48.57 6.78 -4.12
CA GLU A 563 49.99 6.43 -4.20
C GLU A 563 50.89 7.64 -3.87
N GLU A 564 50.54 8.83 -4.38
CA GLU A 564 51.28 10.06 -4.13
C GLU A 564 51.24 10.48 -2.66
N ILE A 565 50.07 10.35 -2.00
CA ILE A 565 49.94 10.74 -0.58
C ILE A 565 50.76 9.83 0.33
N HIS A 566 50.83 8.53 0.03
CA HIS A 566 51.67 7.59 0.75
C HIS A 566 53.16 7.98 0.67
N GLN A 567 53.64 8.33 -0.53
CA GLN A 567 55.01 8.81 -0.71
C GLN A 567 55.27 10.11 0.08
N LYS A 568 54.34 11.07 0.07
CA LYS A 568 54.49 12.34 0.79
C LYS A 568 54.51 12.18 2.31
N TYR A 569 53.72 11.25 2.88
CA TYR A 569 53.74 10.95 4.31
C TYR A 569 55.02 10.23 4.78
N SER A 570 55.77 9.62 3.86
CA SER A 570 57.05 8.99 4.17
C SER A 570 58.22 10.00 4.33
N GLN A 571 58.03 11.25 3.89
CA GLN A 571 59.08 12.29 3.89
C GLN A 571 58.99 13.26 5.08
N LYS A 572 60.12 13.84 5.51
CA LYS A 572 60.13 14.95 6.49
C LYS A 572 59.67 16.24 5.80
N ILE A 573 58.47 16.72 6.11
CA ILE A 573 57.84 17.89 5.48
C ILE A 573 57.80 19.13 6.38
N THR A 574 57.84 20.31 5.77
CA THR A 574 57.70 21.62 6.43
C THR A 574 56.23 21.95 6.76
N ASN A 575 55.98 22.95 7.63
CA ASN A 575 54.63 23.38 7.99
C ASN A 575 53.78 23.87 6.79
N LYS A 576 54.39 24.49 5.78
CA LYS A 576 53.70 24.92 4.54
C LYS A 576 53.29 23.70 3.70
N GLN A 577 54.18 22.73 3.55
CA GLN A 577 53.90 21.46 2.87
C GLN A 577 52.83 20.65 3.62
N ARG A 578 52.79 20.71 4.96
CA ARG A 578 51.75 20.06 5.77
C ARG A 578 50.35 20.63 5.50
N ARG A 579 50.22 21.95 5.31
CA ARG A 579 48.93 22.57 4.94
C ARG A 579 48.46 22.15 3.55
N GLN A 580 49.38 22.08 2.57
CA GLN A 580 49.08 21.60 1.22
C GLN A 580 48.70 20.11 1.24
N LEU A 581 49.41 19.30 2.00
CA LEU A 581 49.10 17.89 2.21
C LEU A 581 47.71 17.72 2.81
N ASN A 582 47.34 18.50 3.82
CA ASN A 582 45.99 18.45 4.42
C ASN A 582 44.89 18.79 3.41
N SER A 583 45.10 19.75 2.51
CA SER A 583 44.14 20.06 1.44
C SER A 583 44.00 18.88 0.47
N PHE A 584 45.13 18.31 0.07
CA PHE A 584 45.20 17.14 -0.80
C PHE A 584 44.50 15.91 -0.18
N THR A 585 44.71 15.64 1.11
CA THR A 585 44.01 14.59 1.86
C THR A 585 42.50 14.79 1.82
N LYS A 586 42.01 16.04 1.97
CA LYS A 586 40.57 16.33 1.91
C LYS A 586 39.97 16.06 0.53
N ASP A 587 40.72 16.32 -0.54
CA ASP A 587 40.29 16.02 -1.91
C ASP A 587 40.18 14.50 -2.12
N ILE A 588 41.17 13.73 -1.65
CA ILE A 588 41.13 12.26 -1.68
C ILE A 588 39.93 11.73 -0.89
N VAL A 589 39.71 12.22 0.34
CA VAL A 589 38.55 11.83 1.17
C VAL A 589 37.24 12.09 0.43
N ALA A 590 37.11 13.24 -0.23
CA ALA A 590 35.92 13.55 -1.02
C ALA A 590 35.73 12.60 -2.22
N LYS A 591 36.82 12.21 -2.89
CA LYS A 591 36.79 11.26 -4.01
C LYS A 591 36.41 9.85 -3.57
N ILE A 592 37.05 9.27 -2.56
CA ILE A 592 36.71 7.93 -2.05
C ILE A 592 35.29 7.89 -1.49
N LYS A 593 34.84 8.98 -0.84
CA LYS A 593 33.46 9.11 -0.36
C LYS A 593 32.46 9.17 -1.50
N TYR A 594 32.79 9.88 -2.58
CA TYR A 594 31.98 9.95 -3.78
C TYR A 594 31.85 8.57 -4.45
N ILE A 595 32.98 7.89 -4.73
CA ILE A 595 32.99 6.54 -5.32
C ILE A 595 32.23 5.57 -4.41
N GLY A 596 32.52 5.62 -3.10
CA GLY A 596 31.86 4.78 -2.11
C GLY A 596 30.36 5.00 -2.04
N LYS A 597 29.83 6.19 -2.33
CA LYS A 597 28.39 6.48 -2.40
C LYS A 597 27.73 6.00 -3.70
N LEU A 598 28.51 5.64 -4.71
CA LEU A 598 28.06 4.98 -5.94
C LEU A 598 28.08 3.44 -5.82
N TYR A 599 28.07 2.93 -4.58
CA TYR A 599 28.11 1.49 -4.28
C TYR A 599 27.05 0.68 -5.03
N GLN A 600 25.87 1.27 -5.33
CA GLN A 600 24.78 0.67 -6.11
C GLN A 600 25.25 0.19 -7.50
N PHE A 601 26.26 0.84 -8.06
CA PHE A 601 26.83 0.53 -9.38
C PHE A 601 28.21 -0.14 -9.29
N SER A 602 28.73 -0.36 -8.06
CA SER A 602 30.11 -0.80 -7.83
C SER A 602 30.45 -2.18 -8.39
N LYS A 603 29.44 -3.03 -8.62
CA LYS A 603 29.65 -4.34 -9.27
C LYS A 603 30.35 -4.22 -10.63
N HIS A 604 30.21 -3.08 -11.31
CA HIS A 604 30.80 -2.85 -12.63
C HIS A 604 32.12 -2.09 -12.60
N PHE A 605 32.52 -1.55 -11.45
CA PHE A 605 33.80 -0.86 -11.31
C PHE A 605 34.95 -1.87 -11.16
N ASP A 606 36.12 -1.51 -11.66
CA ASP A 606 37.37 -2.18 -11.29
C ASP A 606 37.98 -1.43 -10.11
N LEU A 607 37.90 -2.04 -8.93
CA LEU A 607 38.41 -1.49 -7.68
C LEU A 607 39.54 -2.35 -7.10
N THR A 608 40.05 -3.31 -7.87
CA THR A 608 40.99 -4.33 -7.42
C THR A 608 42.20 -3.70 -6.73
N ASP A 609 42.74 -2.63 -7.29
CA ASP A 609 43.91 -1.95 -6.75
C ASP A 609 43.67 -1.33 -5.36
N PHE A 610 42.47 -0.83 -5.07
CA PHE A 610 42.16 -0.25 -3.76
C PHE A 610 42.24 -1.31 -2.65
N PHE A 611 41.82 -2.54 -2.95
CA PHE A 611 41.89 -3.64 -1.99
C PHE A 611 43.29 -4.29 -1.91
N LEU A 612 44.22 -3.94 -2.80
CA LEU A 612 45.61 -4.42 -2.81
C LEU A 612 46.61 -3.41 -2.19
N GLN A 613 46.18 -2.19 -1.85
CA GLN A 613 47.06 -1.17 -1.28
C GLN A 613 47.30 -1.37 0.24
N GLU A 614 48.07 -2.40 0.60
CA GLU A 614 48.49 -2.70 1.99
C GLU A 614 49.15 -1.49 2.69
N ASN A 615 49.85 -0.65 1.91
CA ASN A 615 50.58 0.51 2.42
C ASN A 615 49.68 1.60 3.05
N ILE A 616 48.44 1.74 2.59
CA ILE A 616 47.49 2.74 3.12
C ILE A 616 46.81 2.19 4.36
N ILE A 617 46.42 0.92 4.27
CA ILE A 617 45.84 0.10 5.32
C ILE A 617 46.79 0.16 6.53
N ASN A 618 48.05 -0.24 6.37
CA ASN A 618 49.02 -0.39 7.46
C ASN A 618 49.70 0.91 7.97
N SER A 619 49.38 2.08 7.42
CA SER A 619 50.08 3.32 7.77
C SER A 619 49.48 4.05 8.99
N GLN A 620 50.09 3.86 10.17
CA GLN A 620 49.77 4.63 11.39
C GLN A 620 49.91 6.16 11.22
N LYS A 621 50.61 6.60 10.17
CA LYS A 621 50.86 8.03 9.86
C LYS A 621 49.71 8.70 9.10
N ILE A 622 48.75 7.94 8.55
CA ILE A 622 47.59 8.46 7.78
C ILE A 622 46.34 8.61 8.68
N THR A 623 46.54 9.03 9.93
CA THR A 623 45.45 9.38 10.86
C THR A 623 44.96 10.82 10.68
N GLN A 624 45.53 11.58 9.74
CA GLN A 624 45.14 12.97 9.48
C GLN A 624 43.86 13.05 8.63
N ASN A 625 42.90 13.89 9.05
CA ASN A 625 41.64 14.20 8.35
C ASN A 625 40.70 13.01 8.09
N ASN A 626 40.67 12.00 8.96
CA ASN A 626 39.76 10.83 8.88
C ASN A 626 39.89 10.01 7.57
N LEU A 627 41.02 10.11 6.87
CA LEU A 627 41.23 9.38 5.61
C LEU A 627 41.15 7.87 5.81
N HIS A 628 41.83 7.36 6.84
CA HIS A 628 41.83 5.93 7.15
C HIS A 628 40.41 5.38 7.43
N ASP A 629 39.64 6.09 8.27
CA ASP A 629 38.27 5.72 8.62
C ASP A 629 37.35 5.70 7.40
N GLU A 630 37.36 6.77 6.59
CA GLU A 630 36.56 6.84 5.37
C GLU A 630 37.03 5.82 4.33
N TYR A 631 38.32 5.47 4.30
CA TYR A 631 38.86 4.43 3.43
C TYR A 631 38.30 3.05 3.78
N LEU A 632 38.31 2.66 5.06
CA LEU A 632 37.68 1.42 5.53
C LEU A 632 36.19 1.39 5.20
N GLN A 633 35.50 2.51 5.36
CA GLN A 633 34.08 2.60 4.98
C GLN A 633 33.88 2.48 3.46
N PHE A 634 34.75 3.10 2.66
CA PHE A 634 34.73 3.02 1.20
C PHE A 634 34.94 1.58 0.72
N LEU A 635 35.93 0.86 1.26
CA LEU A 635 36.14 -0.56 0.95
C LEU A 635 34.91 -1.39 1.32
N ALA A 636 34.33 -1.17 2.50
CA ALA A 636 33.11 -1.86 2.91
C ALA A 636 31.93 -1.59 1.97
N ARG A 637 31.71 -0.32 1.58
CA ARG A 637 30.65 0.09 0.65
C ARG A 637 30.76 -0.60 -0.70
N THR A 638 31.98 -0.86 -1.16
CA THR A 638 32.26 -1.33 -2.52
C THR A 638 32.59 -2.82 -2.61
N ALA A 639 32.57 -3.55 -1.49
CA ALA A 639 32.79 -4.99 -1.40
C ALA A 639 31.60 -5.82 -1.93
N THR A 640 31.11 -5.51 -3.12
CA THR A 640 29.95 -6.18 -3.75
C THR A 640 30.31 -7.48 -4.46
N LYS A 641 31.60 -7.68 -4.82
CA LYS A 641 32.13 -8.91 -5.41
C LYS A 641 32.78 -9.80 -4.35
N MET A 642 32.73 -11.11 -4.56
CA MET A 642 33.30 -12.08 -3.61
C MET A 642 34.80 -11.88 -3.38
N GLU A 643 35.59 -11.53 -4.41
CA GLU A 643 37.02 -11.23 -4.22
C GLU A 643 37.27 -10.05 -3.27
N TYR A 644 36.48 -8.99 -3.37
CA TYR A 644 36.60 -7.79 -2.53
C TYR A 644 36.14 -8.06 -1.10
N GLN A 645 35.10 -8.89 -0.92
CA GLN A 645 34.66 -9.36 0.41
C GLN A 645 35.76 -10.18 1.09
N LYS A 646 36.38 -11.11 0.36
CA LYS A 646 37.49 -11.93 0.87
C LYS A 646 38.67 -11.06 1.29
N GLN A 647 39.04 -10.07 0.49
CA GLN A 647 40.11 -9.12 0.83
C GLN A 647 39.74 -8.30 2.06
N TYR A 648 38.52 -7.78 2.14
CA TYR A 648 38.08 -7.04 3.32
C TYR A 648 38.12 -7.89 4.60
N PHE A 649 37.63 -9.14 4.55
CA PHE A 649 37.66 -10.04 5.70
C PHE A 649 39.07 -10.47 6.10
N SER A 650 40.03 -10.49 5.16
CA SER A 650 41.43 -10.81 5.47
C SER A 650 42.10 -9.77 6.37
N LEU A 651 41.57 -8.55 6.42
CA LEU A 651 42.02 -7.48 7.31
C LEU A 651 41.63 -7.72 8.78
N PHE A 652 40.84 -8.74 9.09
CA PHE A 652 40.26 -8.94 10.42
C PHE A 652 41.30 -8.82 11.54
N ASN A 653 42.36 -9.65 11.50
CA ASN A 653 43.37 -9.75 12.55
C ASN A 653 44.11 -8.43 12.85
N GLU A 654 44.23 -7.55 11.85
CA GLU A 654 44.93 -6.27 11.99
C GLU A 654 44.02 -5.19 12.60
N TYR A 655 42.71 -5.25 12.34
CA TYR A 655 41.80 -4.15 12.63
C TYR A 655 40.80 -4.39 13.74
N TYR A 656 40.43 -5.62 14.05
CA TYR A 656 39.38 -5.86 15.05
C TYR A 656 39.80 -5.33 16.43
N GLN A 657 41.08 -5.42 16.81
CA GLN A 657 41.59 -4.96 18.11
C GLN A 657 41.84 -3.45 18.17
N LEU A 658 41.80 -2.77 17.03
CA LEU A 658 41.89 -1.32 17.02
C LEU A 658 40.54 -0.83 17.54
N ILE A 659 40.53 -0.05 18.62
CA ILE A 659 39.32 0.58 19.20
C ILE A 659 38.60 1.52 18.19
N ASN A 660 39.10 1.55 16.94
CA ASN A 660 38.44 2.11 15.78
C ASN A 660 37.22 1.26 15.37
N SER A 661 36.03 1.84 15.50
CA SER A 661 34.75 1.19 15.24
C SER A 661 34.43 0.96 13.75
N GLN A 662 35.19 1.57 12.82
CA GLN A 662 34.82 1.60 11.39
C GLN A 662 35.03 0.28 10.65
N TYR A 663 35.99 -0.53 11.05
CA TYR A 663 36.19 -1.84 10.44
C TYR A 663 35.01 -2.78 10.77
N LEU A 664 34.65 -2.90 12.05
CA LEU A 664 33.50 -3.74 12.47
C LEU A 664 32.17 -3.25 11.91
N TRP A 665 32.02 -1.93 11.76
CA TRP A 665 30.89 -1.34 11.05
C TRP A 665 30.76 -1.87 9.61
N GLY A 666 31.88 -1.89 8.87
CA GLY A 666 31.91 -2.38 7.50
C GLY A 666 31.72 -3.89 7.42
N TYR A 667 32.33 -4.62 8.35
CA TYR A 667 32.21 -6.07 8.49
C TYR A 667 30.75 -6.52 8.60
N GLY A 668 30.01 -5.95 9.55
CA GLY A 668 28.58 -6.26 9.74
C GLY A 668 27.73 -5.87 8.53
N ARG A 669 28.02 -4.74 7.89
CA ARG A 669 27.31 -4.29 6.67
C ARG A 669 27.54 -5.21 5.48
N ILE A 670 28.75 -5.73 5.27
CA ILE A 670 29.03 -6.69 4.20
C ILE A 670 28.20 -7.97 4.42
N LEU A 671 28.15 -8.48 5.65
CA LEU A 671 27.31 -9.63 5.99
C LEU A 671 25.83 -9.34 5.72
N LEU A 672 25.33 -8.17 6.12
CA LEU A 672 23.93 -7.78 5.93
C LEU A 672 23.56 -7.53 4.46
N TRP A 673 24.43 -6.96 3.63
CA TRP A 673 24.06 -6.46 2.30
C TRP A 673 24.64 -7.23 1.12
N TYR A 674 25.84 -7.79 1.23
CA TYR A 674 26.59 -8.28 0.07
C TYR A 674 26.98 -9.76 0.15
N TYR A 675 27.13 -10.32 1.35
CA TYR A 675 27.47 -11.73 1.50
C TYR A 675 26.32 -12.62 1.00
N ASN A 676 26.63 -13.61 0.18
CA ASN A 676 25.64 -14.51 -0.40
C ASN A 676 25.40 -15.73 0.51
N PHE A 677 24.37 -15.67 1.35
CA PHE A 677 23.97 -16.79 2.19
C PHE A 677 23.24 -17.93 1.43
N LYS A 678 22.75 -17.71 0.20
CA LYS A 678 22.16 -18.82 -0.60
C LYS A 678 23.21 -19.85 -1.03
N GLN A 679 24.44 -19.39 -1.24
CA GLN A 679 25.60 -20.22 -1.62
C GLN A 679 26.80 -19.79 -0.78
N PRO A 680 26.80 -20.11 0.53
CA PRO A 680 27.81 -19.62 1.44
C PRO A 680 29.16 -20.23 1.09
N ASN A 681 30.13 -19.38 0.74
CA ASN A 681 31.52 -19.81 0.61
C ASN A 681 32.20 -19.69 1.96
N LEU A 682 32.17 -20.76 2.76
CA LEU A 682 32.72 -20.78 4.12
C LEU A 682 34.24 -20.57 4.16
N ASN A 683 34.94 -20.68 3.02
CA ASN A 683 36.40 -20.51 2.95
C ASN A 683 36.87 -19.04 2.89
N ILE A 684 35.95 -18.07 2.70
CA ILE A 684 36.35 -16.66 2.60
C ILE A 684 36.34 -15.92 3.94
N ILE A 685 35.76 -16.53 4.98
CA ILE A 685 35.55 -15.92 6.29
C ILE A 685 35.71 -16.99 7.38
N ASN A 686 36.61 -16.75 8.33
CA ASN A 686 36.78 -17.63 9.48
C ASN A 686 35.81 -17.20 10.61
N TYR A 687 34.50 -17.35 10.34
CA TYR A 687 33.44 -16.78 11.19
C TYR A 687 33.47 -17.29 12.63
N ARG A 688 33.90 -18.54 12.87
CA ARG A 688 34.02 -19.11 14.22
C ARG A 688 35.10 -18.39 15.04
N ASP A 689 36.32 -18.32 14.50
CA ASP A 689 37.44 -17.65 15.18
C ASP A 689 37.18 -16.15 15.32
N HIS A 690 36.56 -15.52 14.31
CA HIS A 690 36.18 -14.12 14.37
C HIS A 690 35.14 -13.86 15.47
N PHE A 691 34.13 -14.73 15.61
CA PHE A 691 33.11 -14.63 16.67
C PHE A 691 33.75 -14.72 18.07
N ILE A 692 34.65 -15.68 18.27
CA ILE A 692 35.40 -15.85 19.53
C ILE A 692 36.28 -14.62 19.80
N SER A 693 37.02 -14.16 18.79
CA SER A 693 37.97 -13.05 18.90
C SER A 693 37.29 -11.73 19.25
N ILE A 694 36.19 -11.40 18.57
CA ILE A 694 35.38 -10.20 18.89
C ILE A 694 34.86 -10.30 20.31
N SER A 695 34.26 -11.44 20.68
CA SER A 695 33.62 -11.64 21.98
C SER A 695 34.61 -11.53 23.15
N ASN A 696 35.78 -12.15 23.03
CA ASN A 696 36.83 -12.05 24.05
C ASN A 696 37.40 -10.63 24.14
N PHE A 697 37.63 -9.98 22.99
CA PHE A 697 38.20 -8.63 22.97
C PHE A 697 37.30 -7.60 23.68
N ILE A 698 35.99 -7.63 23.44
CA ILE A 698 35.07 -6.69 24.12
C ILE A 698 34.95 -6.99 25.61
N MET A 699 34.91 -8.28 25.99
CA MET A 699 34.84 -8.70 27.39
C MET A 699 36.11 -8.32 28.20
N ASP A 700 37.29 -8.35 27.57
CA ASP A 700 38.56 -7.98 28.23
C ASP A 700 38.71 -6.46 28.44
N ARG A 701 37.96 -5.63 27.71
CA ARG A 701 38.23 -4.18 27.56
C ARG A 701 37.05 -3.28 27.92
N ASN A 702 36.00 -3.81 28.54
CA ASN A 702 34.70 -3.15 28.71
C ASN A 702 34.77 -1.63 29.04
N ASN A 703 35.51 -1.25 30.08
CA ASN A 703 35.60 0.15 30.53
C ASN A 703 36.39 1.11 29.61
N THR A 704 36.98 0.61 28.52
CA THR A 704 37.85 1.39 27.62
C THR A 704 37.30 1.54 26.20
N LEU A 705 36.20 0.85 25.89
CA LEU A 705 35.59 0.88 24.56
C LEU A 705 34.55 1.99 24.47
N ASN A 706 34.49 2.65 23.32
CA ASN A 706 33.42 3.62 23.05
C ASN A 706 32.12 2.89 22.65
N GLU A 707 30.99 3.55 22.87
CA GLU A 707 29.65 3.01 22.60
C GLU A 707 29.49 2.55 21.14
N GLN A 708 30.04 3.31 20.18
CA GLN A 708 29.95 2.98 18.76
C GLN A 708 30.67 1.67 18.41
N TYR A 709 31.82 1.41 19.02
CA TYR A 709 32.55 0.17 18.84
C TYR A 709 31.73 -1.01 19.38
N LEU A 710 31.17 -0.87 20.58
CA LEU A 710 30.31 -1.90 21.18
C LEU A 710 29.09 -2.20 20.30
N GLN A 711 28.39 -1.16 19.82
CA GLN A 711 27.27 -1.32 18.88
C GLN A 711 27.69 -2.12 17.64
N ASN A 712 28.80 -1.75 16.99
CA ASN A 712 29.27 -2.42 15.78
C ASN A 712 29.74 -3.86 16.05
N ALA A 713 30.35 -4.11 17.21
CA ALA A 713 30.78 -5.44 17.63
C ALA A 713 29.58 -6.37 17.84
N PHE A 714 28.56 -5.94 18.59
CA PHE A 714 27.35 -6.72 18.81
C PHE A 714 26.58 -6.97 17.50
N LEU A 715 26.50 -5.98 16.59
CA LEU A 715 25.92 -6.20 15.27
C LEU A 715 26.70 -7.24 14.45
N ALA A 716 28.03 -7.17 14.44
CA ALA A 716 28.86 -8.16 13.78
C ALA A 716 28.64 -9.57 14.35
N LEU A 717 28.55 -9.71 15.68
CA LEU A 717 28.24 -10.98 16.34
C LEU A 717 26.86 -11.51 15.95
N ILE A 718 25.82 -10.66 15.94
CA ILE A 718 24.46 -11.03 15.53
C ILE A 718 24.45 -11.53 14.09
N TYR A 719 25.08 -10.82 13.15
CA TYR A 719 25.12 -11.25 11.76
C TYR A 719 25.97 -12.50 11.55
N LEU A 720 27.01 -12.72 12.35
CA LEU A 720 27.78 -13.97 12.34
C LEU A 720 26.94 -15.17 12.80
N LEU A 721 25.97 -14.99 13.71
CA LEU A 721 25.08 -16.09 14.12
C LEU A 721 24.28 -16.69 12.94
N THR A 722 24.06 -15.94 11.85
CA THR A 722 23.44 -16.44 10.60
C THR A 722 24.13 -17.69 10.05
N PHE A 723 25.44 -17.85 10.26
CA PHE A 723 26.17 -19.04 9.81
C PHE A 723 25.71 -20.34 10.49
N SER A 724 24.98 -20.25 11.60
CA SER A 724 24.38 -21.43 12.28
C SER A 724 23.37 -22.16 11.37
N GLU A 725 22.80 -21.47 10.38
CA GLU A 725 21.93 -22.07 9.37
C GLU A 725 22.67 -23.02 8.42
N HIS A 726 23.96 -22.77 8.18
CA HIS A 726 24.77 -23.45 7.16
C HIS A 726 25.86 -24.35 7.74
N ASP A 727 26.21 -24.16 9.01
CA ASP A 727 27.16 -25.00 9.74
C ASP A 727 26.51 -25.50 11.03
N SER A 728 26.02 -26.73 11.00
CA SER A 728 25.36 -27.38 12.14
C SER A 728 26.27 -27.56 13.37
N ASN A 729 27.59 -27.42 13.22
CA ASN A 729 28.54 -27.54 14.31
C ASN A 729 28.84 -26.17 14.97
N PHE A 730 28.50 -25.06 14.33
CA PHE A 730 28.63 -23.72 14.90
C PHE A 730 27.48 -23.44 15.87
N PHE A 731 27.81 -22.90 17.05
CA PHE A 731 26.83 -22.49 18.06
C PHE A 731 25.94 -23.61 18.66
N THR A 732 26.41 -24.85 18.64
CA THR A 732 25.76 -25.98 19.34
C THR A 732 25.79 -25.83 20.87
N GLU A 733 24.97 -26.58 21.61
CA GLU A 733 24.86 -26.45 23.08
C GLU A 733 26.20 -26.54 23.82
N ASN A 734 27.15 -27.35 23.32
CA ASN A 734 28.45 -27.57 23.94
C ASN A 734 29.60 -26.80 23.28
N SER A 735 29.32 -26.00 22.25
CA SER A 735 30.32 -25.30 21.47
C SER A 735 31.05 -24.23 22.30
N GLU A 736 32.28 -23.92 21.92
CA GLU A 736 33.07 -22.87 22.60
C GLU A 736 32.43 -21.50 22.38
N GLU A 737 31.94 -21.24 21.17
CA GLU A 737 31.28 -20.00 20.77
C GLU A 737 30.06 -19.71 21.64
N ARG A 738 29.22 -20.72 21.91
CA ARG A 738 28.04 -20.57 22.76
C ARG A 738 28.41 -20.30 24.22
N LYS A 739 29.43 -20.99 24.75
CA LYS A 739 29.93 -20.75 26.12
C LYS A 739 30.48 -19.34 26.28
N ILE A 740 31.22 -18.84 25.28
CA ILE A 740 31.74 -17.47 25.29
C ILE A 740 30.62 -16.46 25.15
N ALA A 741 29.63 -16.68 24.27
CA ALA A 741 28.49 -15.80 24.13
C ALA A 741 27.64 -15.70 25.41
N GLN A 742 27.44 -16.80 26.12
CA GLN A 742 26.76 -16.79 27.42
C GLN A 742 27.53 -15.97 28.46
N LYS A 743 28.86 -16.11 28.53
CA LYS A 743 29.71 -15.29 29.41
C LYS A 743 29.62 -13.80 29.04
N LEU A 744 29.67 -13.50 27.74
CA LEU A 744 29.55 -12.14 27.23
C LEU A 744 28.21 -11.50 27.61
N VAL A 745 27.10 -12.23 27.47
CA VAL A 745 25.77 -11.76 27.88
C VAL A 745 25.71 -11.48 29.37
N SER A 746 26.26 -12.37 30.21
CA SER A 746 26.35 -12.12 31.66
C SER A 746 27.24 -10.91 31.97
N HIS A 747 28.33 -10.70 31.22
CA HIS A 747 29.24 -9.58 31.41
C HIS A 747 28.57 -8.22 31.11
N TYR A 748 27.72 -8.16 30.08
CA TYR A 748 27.04 -6.94 29.62
C TYR A 748 25.58 -6.84 30.08
N GLN A 749 25.14 -7.66 31.05
CA GLN A 749 23.73 -7.73 31.46
C GLN A 749 23.19 -6.40 32.02
N SER A 750 24.02 -5.60 32.66
CA SER A 750 23.64 -4.31 33.26
C SER A 750 23.82 -3.11 32.34
N GLU A 751 24.33 -3.30 31.12
CA GLU A 751 24.56 -2.21 30.17
C GLU A 751 23.41 -2.09 29.18
N ASN A 752 23.13 -0.85 28.76
CA ASN A 752 22.13 -0.56 27.74
C ASN A 752 22.83 -0.10 26.46
N ILE A 753 23.17 -1.05 25.59
CA ILE A 753 23.77 -0.72 24.28
C ILE A 753 22.63 -0.38 23.32
N ILE A 754 22.31 0.90 23.22
CA ILE A 754 21.15 1.40 22.48
C ILE A 754 21.56 1.72 21.04
N LEU A 755 20.80 1.21 20.07
CA LEU A 755 20.87 1.63 18.67
C LEU A 755 19.51 2.21 18.29
N ARG A 756 19.45 3.43 17.73
CA ARG A 756 18.19 4.16 17.51
C ARG A 756 17.17 3.40 16.64
N GLN A 757 17.64 2.50 15.80
CA GLN A 757 16.86 1.68 14.88
C GLN A 757 16.33 0.37 15.51
N VAL A 758 16.79 0.00 16.72
CA VAL A 758 16.34 -1.15 17.51
C VAL A 758 15.07 -0.77 18.31
N PRO A 759 14.16 -1.71 18.69
CA PRO A 759 13.00 -1.35 19.49
C PRO A 759 13.38 -0.55 20.75
N ILE A 760 12.65 0.54 21.04
CA ILE A 760 12.90 1.41 22.21
C ILE A 760 12.83 0.61 23.53
N ASP A 761 12.14 -0.53 23.51
CA ASP A 761 11.93 -1.44 24.62
C ASP A 761 13.06 -2.44 24.89
N LYS A 762 14.07 -2.57 24.02
CA LYS A 762 15.23 -3.46 24.25
C LYS A 762 16.55 -2.92 23.70
N SER A 763 17.63 -3.20 24.41
CA SER A 763 19.01 -2.95 23.99
C SER A 763 19.54 -4.04 23.05
N LEU A 764 20.63 -3.76 22.34
CA LEU A 764 21.22 -4.69 21.36
C LEU A 764 21.79 -5.94 22.03
N ASN A 765 22.36 -5.81 23.24
CA ASN A 765 22.85 -6.93 24.05
C ASN A 765 21.70 -7.80 24.59
N GLU A 766 20.52 -7.23 24.87
CA GLU A 766 19.32 -8.02 25.21
C GLU A 766 18.82 -8.81 24.00
N ILE A 767 18.80 -8.21 22.80
CA ILE A 767 18.41 -8.94 21.58
C ILE A 767 19.43 -10.04 21.25
N PHE A 768 20.72 -9.77 21.42
CA PHE A 768 21.75 -10.80 21.28
C PHE A 768 21.53 -11.92 22.30
N SER A 769 21.21 -11.60 23.56
CA SER A 769 20.84 -12.57 24.59
C SER A 769 19.63 -13.44 24.18
N ASP A 770 18.60 -12.81 23.62
CA ASP A 770 17.41 -13.50 23.14
C ASP A 770 17.72 -14.43 21.96
N LEU A 771 18.59 -14.02 21.04
CA LEU A 771 19.05 -14.90 19.95
C LEU A 771 19.79 -16.12 20.51
N ILE A 772 20.79 -15.93 21.36
CA ILE A 772 21.59 -17.07 21.86
C ILE A 772 20.78 -18.03 22.76
N THR A 773 19.66 -17.55 23.33
CA THR A 773 18.75 -18.35 24.16
C THR A 773 17.52 -18.87 23.41
N GLY A 774 17.32 -18.50 22.15
CA GLY A 774 16.16 -18.92 21.35
C GLY A 774 14.86 -18.28 21.82
N LYS A 775 14.91 -17.01 22.19
CA LYS A 775 13.78 -16.18 22.65
C LYS A 775 13.57 -14.94 21.79
N ALA A 776 14.37 -14.74 20.75
CA ALA A 776 14.22 -13.60 19.85
C ALA A 776 12.95 -13.74 19.02
N THR A 777 12.14 -12.70 18.95
CA THR A 777 10.84 -12.67 18.25
C THR A 777 10.99 -12.24 16.80
N GLU A 778 10.01 -12.57 15.95
CA GLU A 778 9.95 -12.11 14.56
C GLU A 778 10.06 -10.58 14.42
N LYS A 779 9.49 -9.82 15.37
CA LYS A 779 9.58 -8.36 15.37
C LYS A 779 11.02 -7.88 15.56
N GLU A 780 11.79 -8.54 16.42
CA GLU A 780 13.20 -8.23 16.65
C GLU A 780 14.04 -8.61 15.43
N ILE A 781 13.77 -9.77 14.82
CA ILE A 781 14.39 -10.20 13.57
C ILE A 781 14.17 -9.18 12.45
N ILE A 782 12.92 -8.78 12.19
CA ILE A 782 12.60 -7.79 11.16
C ILE A 782 13.38 -6.50 11.41
N LYS A 783 13.40 -6.00 12.65
CA LYS A 783 14.13 -4.78 12.96
C LYS A 783 15.63 -4.92 12.77
N LEU A 784 16.24 -6.06 13.12
CA LEU A 784 17.66 -6.33 12.90
C LEU A 784 18.03 -6.25 11.41
N VAL A 785 17.17 -6.76 10.52
CA VAL A 785 17.38 -6.65 9.07
C VAL A 785 17.11 -5.22 8.57
N GLU A 786 16.20 -4.49 9.22
CA GLU A 786 15.91 -3.07 8.95
C GLU A 786 16.93 -2.08 9.53
N LEU A 787 17.94 -2.50 10.33
CA LEU A 787 19.01 -1.65 10.90
C LEU A 787 19.98 -1.07 9.86
N ALA A 788 19.53 -0.92 8.63
CA ALA A 788 20.31 -0.44 7.50
C ALA A 788 20.84 0.97 7.70
#